data_AF-A0A9E3X1Q5-F1
#
_entry.id   AF-A0A9E3X1Q5-F1
#
_cell.length_a   1.000
_cell.length_b   1.000
_cell.length_c   1.000
_cell.angle_alpha   90.00
_cell.angle_beta   90.00
_cell.angle_gamma   90.00
#
_symmetry.space_group_name_H-M   'P 1'
#
loop_
_entity.id
_entity.type
_entity.pdbx_description
1 polymer ?
#
loop_
_entity_poly.entity_id
_entity_poly.type
_entity_poly.pdbx_seq_one_letter_code
_entity_poly.pdbx_strand_id
1 'polypeptide(L)'
;MVDRYRPRLLFATTLLLCLGAAFLIGQHSYAQSADTKPESVTLRWFLRWSDTRIESIAVPLLERFHAEHPNIHIVVESASRSSDYYQQLRLQLTRGTPPDVFYPATHVAYDLALQGFLLPLTDLLRQDGVDLTAYDPSVLDLYDVGDQQLYCLPIDQAALAVAYNRTLFDNAGIPYPTAPWTWEDLLATAVALTADHDGDGTPEQYGIDRFYTYWPLLVWSATGHNVFDDPKFPTKFLLEEEDSVNAIQWLADLHLQHGVMPPPAGIDGVADPFRSGQAAMQIAGHWQVPTYLATPGLDFDFAPLPVDDYQVNRNDGSCFAIASTTRHPQAAWTFVQFLAGPKGLGAQMLTELQQITPALRNLQTSDAFRDPSLLPDHNLTAFLPSHTLTPAAANAARTSEQLTPASPVSEVQYNFPLYDPLHPIFQDWATVAESELQAVWSGKRSADDAVGRMANQAEDLLETLADEPVTRQSVEVTARRRATVPDRPTLPVTNTLAATESGAVGMGMHWPLAAATEISVTAPISERLQPALPFPRHFYVSPTGDDRHTGLRTTFPLATIQHALELVAPGDTIHLAPGSYFENVTSVTSGRANAPITIMGPPEAILHGNGDASAGFYLTHSYYTLAGFTMDGLHGDPTDPDGYTQKLLYVQGTGVKAGVTGLRVFNMTFRNAGGECLRLRYFAHHNEIAYSTFHICGLLDYEFDDGGKNGEAIYVGTAPDQWDDGKNPTADPDESSYNWIHHNTMDTQGNECTDIKEGSYGNVVEYNLCTGQLDPDSAGLGARGNHNIIRYNTIYGNIGAGVRLGGHEVDGVQYGTENEVYGNHLIGNRAGGIKIINEPQTRICGNRLERNIGKVVFGDGSEEYEPTVPC
;
A
#
# COMPACT_ATOMS: atom_id res chain seq x y z
N MET A 1 -28.66 55.25 -60.92
CA MET A 1 -27.41 55.66 -60.25
C MET A 1 -27.46 55.26 -58.78
N VAL A 2 -26.58 54.42 -58.23
CA VAL A 2 -25.97 53.22 -58.82
C VAL A 2 -26.07 52.09 -57.80
N ASP A 3 -26.64 50.91 -58.06
CA ASP A 3 -27.87 50.58 -58.80
C ASP A 3 -28.48 49.30 -58.13
N ARG A 4 -29.40 48.54 -58.76
CA ARG A 4 -30.40 47.73 -58.01
C ARG A 4 -30.90 46.43 -58.67
N TYR A 5 -31.14 45.42 -57.80
CA TYR A 5 -32.17 44.35 -57.85
C TYR A 5 -32.25 43.31 -59.00
N ARG A 6 -32.36 42.02 -58.57
CA ARG A 6 -33.09 40.87 -59.20
C ARG A 6 -32.49 40.22 -60.49
N PRO A 7 -32.93 39.00 -60.90
CA PRO A 7 -33.25 37.77 -60.13
C PRO A 7 -32.90 36.42 -60.85
N ARG A 8 -33.36 35.28 -60.29
CA ARG A 8 -33.61 33.95 -60.93
C ARG A 8 -32.39 33.09 -61.33
N LEU A 9 -32.48 31.77 -61.58
CA LEU A 9 -33.35 30.63 -61.17
C LEU A 9 -32.93 29.42 -62.04
N LEU A 10 -32.44 28.29 -61.50
CA LEU A 10 -32.26 26.92 -62.07
C LEU A 10 -31.51 26.11 -60.98
N PHE A 11 -31.69 24.81 -60.71
CA PHE A 11 -32.49 23.74 -61.34
C PHE A 11 -33.07 22.84 -60.21
N ALA A 12 -34.25 22.26 -60.40
CA ALA A 12 -34.79 21.23 -59.50
C ALA A 12 -35.53 20.16 -60.32
N THR A 13 -35.16 18.87 -60.17
CA THR A 13 -36.01 17.66 -60.33
C THR A 13 -35.19 16.36 -60.29
N THR A 14 -34.74 15.89 -59.11
CA THR A 14 -34.40 14.46 -58.86
C THR A 14 -34.18 14.11 -57.37
N LEU A 15 -35.17 14.36 -56.49
CA LEU A 15 -35.19 13.67 -55.17
C LEU A 15 -36.59 13.68 -54.51
N LEU A 16 -37.55 12.94 -55.08
CA LEU A 16 -38.91 12.87 -54.54
C LEU A 16 -39.48 11.44 -54.59
N LEU A 17 -38.78 10.52 -53.91
CA LEU A 17 -39.24 9.13 -53.69
C LEU A 17 -38.71 8.44 -52.42
N CYS A 18 -37.86 9.09 -51.60
CA CYS A 18 -37.27 8.48 -50.39
C CYS A 18 -37.78 9.04 -49.03
N LEU A 19 -38.63 10.07 -49.03
CA LEU A 19 -39.08 10.75 -47.79
C LEU A 19 -40.45 10.30 -47.26
N GLY A 20 -41.08 9.30 -47.89
CA GLY A 20 -42.41 8.80 -47.48
C GLY A 20 -42.40 7.66 -46.45
N ALA A 21 -41.25 7.02 -46.18
CA ALA A 21 -41.17 5.79 -45.37
C ALA A 21 -40.73 6.01 -43.91
N ALA A 22 -40.33 7.23 -43.53
CA ALA A 22 -39.66 7.49 -42.25
C ALA A 22 -40.59 7.90 -41.08
N PHE A 23 -41.91 8.02 -41.30
CA PHE A 23 -42.83 8.65 -40.32
C PHE A 23 -43.91 7.72 -39.71
N LEU A 24 -43.75 6.41 -39.84
CA LEU A 24 -44.72 5.41 -39.32
C LEU A 24 -44.11 4.29 -38.46
N ILE A 25 -42.82 4.40 -38.10
CA ILE A 25 -42.11 3.40 -37.25
C ILE A 25 -41.88 3.94 -35.82
N GLY A 26 -42.02 5.24 -35.59
CA GLY A 26 -41.64 5.93 -34.35
C GLY A 26 -42.54 5.77 -33.11
N GLN A 27 -43.40 4.75 -33.01
CA GLN A 27 -44.32 4.58 -31.87
C GLN A 27 -44.51 3.12 -31.37
N HIS A 28 -43.61 2.18 -31.67
CA HIS A 28 -43.74 0.77 -31.22
C HIS A 28 -42.47 0.13 -30.64
N SER A 29 -41.61 0.94 -29.98
CA SER A 29 -40.46 0.44 -29.22
C SER A 29 -40.30 1.18 -27.89
N TYR A 30 -41.22 0.91 -26.95
CA TYR A 30 -41.14 1.37 -25.56
C TYR A 30 -41.47 0.22 -24.60
N ALA A 31 -40.83 -0.93 -24.80
CA ALA A 31 -41.00 -2.14 -23.99
C ALA A 31 -39.83 -3.14 -24.14
N GLN A 32 -38.57 -2.70 -23.97
CA GLN A 32 -37.46 -3.61 -23.66
C GLN A 32 -36.28 -2.84 -23.05
N SER A 33 -36.26 -2.72 -21.73
CA SER A 33 -35.02 -2.51 -20.99
C SER A 33 -34.27 -3.85 -20.98
N ALA A 34 -33.45 -4.08 -22.00
CA ALA A 34 -32.55 -5.22 -22.03
C ALA A 34 -31.40 -4.94 -21.05
N ASP A 35 -31.22 -5.87 -20.11
CA ASP A 35 -30.21 -5.84 -19.06
C ASP A 35 -28.82 -6.13 -19.67
N THR A 36 -28.21 -5.10 -20.28
CA THR A 36 -26.83 -5.19 -20.78
C THR A 36 -25.87 -5.10 -19.60
N LYS A 37 -25.40 -6.25 -19.11
CA LYS A 37 -24.26 -6.30 -18.19
C LYS A 37 -23.13 -5.42 -18.76
N PRO A 38 -22.54 -4.51 -17.98
CA PRO A 38 -21.40 -3.71 -18.44
C PRO A 38 -20.27 -4.62 -18.92
N GLU A 39 -19.59 -4.22 -20.00
CA GLU A 39 -18.42 -4.93 -20.50
C GLU A 39 -17.36 -5.03 -19.40
N SER A 40 -16.84 -6.24 -19.16
CA SER A 40 -15.80 -6.48 -18.17
C SER A 40 -14.47 -5.96 -18.71
N VAL A 41 -13.84 -5.06 -17.95
CA VAL A 41 -12.58 -4.42 -18.29
C VAL A 41 -11.51 -4.86 -17.31
N THR A 42 -10.32 -5.17 -17.80
CA THR A 42 -9.13 -5.40 -16.97
C THR A 42 -8.11 -4.29 -17.19
N LEU A 43 -7.64 -3.68 -16.11
CA LEU A 43 -6.61 -2.65 -16.10
C LEU A 43 -5.34 -3.17 -15.41
N ARG A 44 -4.18 -2.78 -15.92
CA ARG A 44 -2.87 -3.02 -15.27
C ARG A 44 -2.48 -1.82 -14.42
N TRP A 45 -2.19 -2.03 -13.13
CA TRP A 45 -1.79 -0.98 -12.19
C TRP A 45 -0.36 -1.21 -11.70
N PHE A 46 0.58 -0.35 -12.10
CA PHE A 46 2.01 -0.51 -11.78
C PHE A 46 2.47 0.39 -10.62
N LEU A 47 2.88 -0.23 -9.53
CA LEU A 47 3.21 0.41 -8.25
C LEU A 47 4.71 0.40 -7.91
N ARG A 48 5.12 1.41 -7.13
CA ARG A 48 6.45 1.52 -6.49
C ARG A 48 6.43 0.96 -5.06
N TRP A 49 5.46 0.11 -4.75
CA TRP A 49 5.15 -0.33 -3.39
C TRP A 49 5.74 -1.72 -3.14
N SER A 50 6.35 -1.93 -1.98
CA SER A 50 6.78 -3.27 -1.55
C SER A 50 5.58 -4.20 -1.38
N ASP A 51 5.81 -5.50 -1.41
CA ASP A 51 4.76 -6.52 -1.26
C ASP A 51 3.93 -6.29 0.02
N THR A 52 4.58 -6.00 1.15
CA THR A 52 3.94 -5.58 2.41
C THR A 52 3.01 -4.36 2.26
N ARG A 53 3.36 -3.39 1.41
CA ARG A 53 2.53 -2.20 1.14
C ARG A 53 1.44 -2.48 0.09
N ILE A 54 1.60 -3.48 -0.77
CA ILE A 54 0.55 -4.00 -1.63
C ILE A 54 -0.51 -4.72 -0.76
N GLU A 55 -0.09 -5.63 0.10
CA GLU A 55 -0.95 -6.39 1.02
C GLU A 55 -1.71 -5.51 2.00
N SER A 56 -1.04 -4.54 2.63
CA SER A 56 -1.66 -3.67 3.64
C SER A 56 -2.45 -2.49 3.07
N ILE A 57 -2.21 -2.10 1.81
CA ILE A 57 -2.84 -0.90 1.22
C ILE A 57 -3.55 -1.19 -0.10
N ALA A 58 -2.86 -1.75 -1.09
CA ALA A 58 -3.46 -1.97 -2.41
C ALA A 58 -4.60 -3.00 -2.35
N VAL A 59 -4.46 -4.10 -1.61
CA VAL A 59 -5.49 -5.16 -1.54
C VAL A 59 -6.80 -4.66 -0.90
N PRO A 60 -6.84 -4.08 0.32
CA PRO A 60 -8.10 -3.59 0.91
C PRO A 60 -8.73 -2.43 0.12
N LEU A 61 -7.90 -1.63 -0.57
CA LEU A 61 -8.36 -0.57 -1.45
C LEU A 61 -9.02 -1.15 -2.71
N LEU A 62 -8.46 -2.23 -3.28
CA LEU A 62 -9.04 -2.95 -4.41
C LEU A 62 -10.31 -3.72 -4.06
N GLU A 63 -10.40 -4.32 -2.87
CA GLU A 63 -11.64 -4.98 -2.40
C GLU A 63 -12.84 -4.02 -2.44
N ARG A 64 -12.66 -2.81 -1.89
CA ARG A 64 -13.68 -1.76 -1.91
C ARG A 64 -13.93 -1.23 -3.33
N PHE A 65 -12.89 -1.05 -4.14
CA PHE A 65 -13.04 -0.66 -5.54
C PHE A 65 -13.84 -1.69 -6.34
N HIS A 66 -13.56 -2.99 -6.21
CA HIS A 66 -14.28 -4.07 -6.91
C HIS A 66 -15.71 -4.26 -6.40
N ALA A 67 -15.98 -3.95 -5.14
CA ALA A 67 -17.35 -3.91 -4.61
C ALA A 67 -18.19 -2.77 -5.23
N GLU A 68 -17.59 -1.60 -5.46
CA GLU A 68 -18.24 -0.44 -6.10
C GLU A 68 -18.27 -0.55 -7.64
N HIS A 69 -17.27 -1.22 -8.24
CA HIS A 69 -17.05 -1.33 -9.68
C HIS A 69 -16.78 -2.79 -10.11
N PRO A 70 -17.75 -3.70 -9.99
CA PRO A 70 -17.55 -5.14 -10.23
C PRO A 70 -17.22 -5.51 -11.68
N ASN A 71 -17.36 -4.57 -12.63
CA ASN A 71 -16.98 -4.73 -14.03
C ASN A 71 -15.58 -4.18 -14.37
N ILE A 72 -14.82 -3.65 -13.40
CA ILE A 72 -13.45 -3.16 -13.58
C ILE A 72 -12.50 -3.98 -12.70
N HIS A 73 -11.81 -4.94 -13.30
CA HIS A 73 -10.78 -5.73 -12.64
C HIS A 73 -9.42 -5.02 -12.71
N ILE A 74 -8.65 -5.06 -11.62
CA ILE A 74 -7.32 -4.46 -11.54
C ILE A 74 -6.30 -5.56 -11.33
N VAL A 75 -5.30 -5.64 -12.20
CA VAL A 75 -4.11 -6.48 -12.05
C VAL A 75 -2.99 -5.61 -11.49
N VAL A 76 -2.55 -5.91 -10.26
CA VAL A 76 -1.43 -5.21 -9.64
C VAL A 76 -0.11 -5.75 -10.20
N GLU A 77 0.77 -4.84 -10.57
CA GLU A 77 2.17 -5.11 -10.90
C GLU A 77 3.05 -4.23 -10.01
N SER A 78 4.21 -4.72 -9.59
CA SER A 78 5.17 -3.92 -8.82
C SER A 78 6.61 -4.25 -9.18
N ALA A 79 7.49 -3.28 -8.96
CA ALA A 79 8.93 -3.51 -8.99
C ALA A 79 9.37 -4.00 -7.61
N SER A 80 10.01 -5.18 -7.55
CA SER A 80 10.49 -5.82 -6.32
C SER A 80 11.45 -4.97 -5.49
N ARG A 81 11.99 -3.87 -6.05
CA ARG A 81 12.72 -2.82 -5.32
C ARG A 81 12.21 -1.45 -5.79
N SER A 82 12.06 -0.52 -4.85
CA SER A 82 11.59 0.86 -5.15
C SER A 82 12.58 1.68 -5.99
N SER A 83 13.85 1.24 -6.09
CA SER A 83 14.87 1.75 -7.01
C SER A 83 14.58 1.41 -8.47
N ASP A 84 14.03 0.23 -8.72
CA ASP A 84 13.94 -0.36 -10.06
C ASP A 84 12.68 0.12 -10.79
N TYR A 85 11.72 0.68 -10.05
CA TYR A 85 10.41 1.11 -10.53
C TYR A 85 10.45 2.02 -11.76
N TYR A 86 11.19 3.13 -11.71
CA TYR A 86 11.21 4.07 -12.83
C TYR A 86 11.92 3.51 -14.06
N GLN A 87 12.95 2.68 -13.87
CA GLN A 87 13.60 1.96 -14.96
C GLN A 87 12.62 0.97 -15.61
N GLN A 88 11.89 0.20 -14.82
CA GLN A 88 10.89 -0.74 -15.32
C GLN A 88 9.72 -0.03 -16.01
N LEU A 89 9.20 1.07 -15.44
CA LEU A 89 8.14 1.89 -16.04
C LEU A 89 8.60 2.44 -17.41
N ARG A 90 9.77 3.08 -17.48
CA ARG A 90 10.36 3.58 -18.74
C ARG A 90 10.56 2.43 -19.74
N LEU A 91 10.98 1.24 -19.32
CA LEU A 91 11.08 0.05 -20.19
C LEU A 91 9.72 -0.45 -20.69
N GLN A 92 8.67 -0.47 -19.86
CA GLN A 92 7.32 -0.89 -20.29
C GLN A 92 6.72 0.09 -21.32
N LEU A 93 6.89 1.39 -21.08
CA LEU A 93 6.42 2.47 -21.98
C LEU A 93 7.14 2.40 -23.33
N THR A 94 8.47 2.37 -23.33
CA THR A 94 9.28 2.33 -24.56
C THR A 94 9.16 1.03 -25.37
N ARG A 95 8.80 -0.09 -24.72
CA ARG A 95 8.49 -1.36 -25.40
C ARG A 95 7.07 -1.44 -25.97
N GLY A 96 6.24 -0.41 -25.76
CA GLY A 96 4.85 -0.41 -26.23
C GLY A 96 3.91 -1.34 -25.46
N THR A 97 4.26 -1.70 -24.21
CA THR A 97 3.43 -2.52 -23.32
C THR A 97 3.17 -1.81 -21.98
N PRO A 98 2.69 -0.55 -21.96
CA PRO A 98 2.53 0.20 -20.73
C PRO A 98 1.44 -0.39 -19.81
N PRO A 99 1.55 -0.18 -18.49
CA PRO A 99 0.42 -0.36 -17.58
C PRO A 99 -0.64 0.73 -17.84
N ASP A 100 -1.91 0.45 -17.54
CA ASP A 100 -3.01 1.40 -17.76
C ASP A 100 -2.96 2.56 -16.76
N VAL A 101 -2.63 2.26 -15.50
CA VAL A 101 -2.51 3.23 -14.39
C VAL A 101 -1.18 3.02 -13.66
N PHE A 102 -0.51 4.10 -13.25
CA PHE A 102 0.77 4.03 -12.54
C PHE A 102 1.03 5.26 -11.66
N TYR A 103 2.07 5.18 -10.82
CA TYR A 103 2.40 6.09 -9.72
C TYR A 103 3.75 6.82 -9.95
N PRO A 104 3.83 7.81 -10.85
CA PRO A 104 5.04 8.60 -11.00
C PRO A 104 5.18 9.67 -9.91
N ALA A 105 6.42 9.93 -9.47
CA ALA A 105 6.76 11.20 -8.83
C ALA A 105 6.76 12.34 -9.85
N THR A 106 6.73 13.58 -9.37
CA THR A 106 6.55 14.81 -10.19
C THR A 106 7.52 14.91 -11.38
N HIS A 107 8.82 14.67 -11.19
CA HIS A 107 9.82 14.69 -12.28
C HIS A 107 9.52 13.64 -13.36
N VAL A 108 9.19 12.41 -12.97
CA VAL A 108 8.80 11.36 -13.92
C VAL A 108 7.46 11.68 -14.59
N ALA A 109 6.50 12.25 -13.86
CA ALA A 109 5.20 12.62 -14.43
C ALA A 109 5.35 13.69 -15.53
N TYR A 110 6.16 14.72 -15.27
CA TYR A 110 6.46 15.79 -16.22
C TYR A 110 7.21 15.27 -17.46
N ASP A 111 8.30 14.51 -17.25
CA ASP A 111 9.07 13.85 -18.31
C ASP A 111 8.17 12.99 -19.22
N LEU A 112 7.36 12.12 -18.63
CA LEU A 112 6.44 11.25 -19.37
C LEU A 112 5.32 12.02 -20.09
N ALA A 113 4.87 13.16 -19.55
CA ALA A 113 3.88 14.01 -20.22
C ALA A 113 4.49 14.73 -21.43
N LEU A 114 5.71 15.29 -21.32
CA LEU A 114 6.43 15.86 -22.46
C LEU A 114 6.71 14.83 -23.57
N GLN A 115 7.03 13.59 -23.19
CA GLN A 115 7.19 12.48 -24.14
C GLN A 115 5.86 11.92 -24.69
N GLY A 116 4.70 12.45 -24.27
CA GLY A 116 3.38 12.04 -24.77
C GLY A 116 2.88 10.68 -24.25
N PHE A 117 3.49 10.15 -23.18
CA PHE A 117 3.11 8.87 -22.57
C PHE A 117 1.91 8.96 -21.61
N LEU A 118 1.56 10.16 -21.13
CA LEU A 118 0.45 10.36 -20.20
C LEU A 118 -0.82 10.84 -20.92
N LEU A 119 -1.99 10.31 -20.53
CA LEU A 119 -3.29 10.78 -20.97
C LEU A 119 -3.63 12.12 -20.29
N PRO A 120 -3.97 13.19 -21.03
CA PRO A 120 -4.44 14.43 -20.42
C PRO A 120 -5.77 14.25 -19.70
N LEU A 121 -5.86 14.71 -18.45
CA LEU A 121 -7.04 14.52 -17.59
C LEU A 121 -8.03 15.69 -17.62
N THR A 122 -7.66 16.87 -18.16
CA THR A 122 -8.47 18.11 -18.08
C THR A 122 -9.92 17.94 -18.56
N ASP A 123 -10.15 17.17 -19.62
CA ASP A 123 -11.51 16.95 -20.14
C ASP A 123 -12.32 15.99 -19.27
N LEU A 124 -11.67 14.96 -18.70
CA LEU A 124 -12.28 14.01 -17.76
C LEU A 124 -12.64 14.68 -16.42
N LEU A 125 -11.72 15.48 -15.88
CA LEU A 125 -11.92 16.34 -14.70
C LEU A 125 -13.12 17.28 -14.88
N ARG A 126 -13.24 17.89 -16.07
CA ARG A 126 -14.35 18.80 -16.40
C ARG A 126 -15.67 18.07 -16.61
N GLN A 127 -15.63 16.88 -17.21
CA GLN A 127 -16.82 16.04 -17.45
C GLN A 127 -17.47 15.58 -16.15
N ASP A 128 -16.66 15.08 -15.21
CA ASP A 128 -17.14 14.54 -13.93
C ASP A 128 -17.30 15.61 -12.84
N GLY A 129 -16.88 16.85 -13.12
CA GLY A 129 -17.02 18.00 -12.21
C GLY A 129 -16.15 17.88 -10.96
N VAL A 130 -14.92 17.39 -11.11
CA VAL A 130 -13.98 17.22 -9.99
C VAL A 130 -13.63 18.59 -9.40
N ASP A 131 -13.81 18.72 -8.08
CA ASP A 131 -13.51 19.96 -7.36
C ASP A 131 -12.01 20.12 -7.13
N LEU A 132 -11.35 20.78 -8.07
CA LEU A 132 -9.93 21.11 -7.97
C LEU A 132 -9.60 22.10 -6.85
N THR A 133 -10.58 22.78 -6.23
CA THR A 133 -10.32 23.70 -5.11
C THR A 133 -9.97 22.96 -3.80
N ALA A 134 -10.21 21.65 -3.76
CA ALA A 134 -9.79 20.75 -2.68
C ALA A 134 -8.25 20.59 -2.59
N TYR A 135 -7.52 20.88 -3.67
CA TYR A 135 -6.05 20.89 -3.71
C TYR A 135 -5.51 22.31 -3.52
N ASP A 136 -4.22 22.42 -3.21
CA ASP A 136 -3.53 23.71 -3.35
C ASP A 136 -3.19 24.00 -4.83
N PRO A 137 -3.41 25.22 -5.34
CA PRO A 137 -2.98 25.60 -6.68
C PRO A 137 -1.49 25.35 -6.94
N SER A 138 -0.63 25.53 -5.95
CA SER A 138 0.82 25.28 -6.07
C SER A 138 1.18 23.80 -6.29
N VAL A 139 0.27 22.89 -5.95
CA VAL A 139 0.44 21.43 -6.08
C VAL A 139 -0.17 20.92 -7.38
N LEU A 140 -1.26 21.55 -7.84
CA LEU A 140 -1.78 21.30 -9.19
C LEU A 140 -0.82 21.80 -10.27
N ASP A 141 -0.18 22.96 -10.07
CA ASP A 141 0.76 23.50 -11.05
C ASP A 141 1.92 22.53 -11.32
N LEU A 142 2.41 21.78 -10.33
CA LEU A 142 3.46 20.77 -10.50
C LEU A 142 3.20 19.76 -11.64
N TYR A 143 1.93 19.50 -11.95
CA TYR A 143 1.49 18.53 -12.96
C TYR A 143 0.84 19.19 -14.19
N ASP A 144 0.91 20.52 -14.30
CA ASP A 144 0.65 21.30 -15.53
C ASP A 144 1.96 21.47 -16.30
N VAL A 145 2.10 20.75 -17.42
CA VAL A 145 3.29 20.83 -18.30
C VAL A 145 3.19 21.92 -19.37
N GLY A 146 2.12 22.72 -19.34
CA GLY A 146 1.81 23.73 -20.34
C GLY A 146 0.32 23.78 -20.66
N ASP A 147 -0.15 24.95 -21.07
CA ASP A 147 -1.51 25.17 -21.57
C ASP A 147 -2.67 24.79 -20.63
N GLN A 148 -2.44 24.76 -19.31
CA GLN A 148 -3.44 24.44 -18.27
C GLN A 148 -3.94 23.00 -18.34
N GLN A 149 -3.02 22.07 -18.66
CA GLN A 149 -3.34 20.67 -18.89
C GLN A 149 -2.72 19.77 -17.81
N LEU A 150 -3.59 19.18 -16.97
CA LEU A 150 -3.19 18.23 -15.93
C LEU A 150 -3.08 16.82 -16.51
N TYR A 151 -1.96 16.14 -16.25
CA TYR A 151 -1.68 14.79 -16.79
C TYR A 151 -1.77 13.66 -15.75
N CYS A 152 -1.90 13.99 -14.48
CA CYS A 152 -2.12 13.03 -13.40
C CYS A 152 -2.81 13.71 -12.21
N LEU A 153 -3.38 12.91 -11.31
CA LEU A 153 -4.11 13.41 -10.13
C LEU A 153 -3.23 13.30 -8.87
N PRO A 154 -2.90 14.42 -8.18
CA PRO A 154 -1.99 14.40 -7.03
C PRO A 154 -2.53 13.57 -5.87
N ILE A 155 -1.67 12.82 -5.19
CA ILE A 155 -2.03 12.05 -3.99
C ILE A 155 -1.41 12.65 -2.72
N ASP A 156 -0.15 13.06 -2.79
CA ASP A 156 0.64 13.54 -1.67
C ASP A 156 1.44 14.81 -2.01
N GLN A 157 1.92 15.45 -0.95
CA GLN A 157 2.96 16.47 -0.96
C GLN A 157 4.13 15.86 -0.18
N ALA A 158 5.30 15.76 -0.79
CA ALA A 158 6.49 15.19 -0.15
C ALA A 158 7.20 16.23 0.77
N ALA A 159 6.41 16.91 1.58
CA ALA A 159 6.86 17.92 2.54
C ALA A 159 7.76 17.33 3.62
N LEU A 160 8.64 18.17 4.16
CA LEU A 160 9.70 17.79 5.09
C LEU A 160 9.53 18.45 6.46
N ALA A 161 10.05 17.78 7.48
CA ALA A 161 10.17 18.24 8.86
C ALA A 161 11.52 17.76 9.42
N VAL A 162 11.91 18.27 10.60
CA VAL A 162 13.01 17.68 11.38
C VAL A 162 12.42 16.64 12.32
N ALA A 163 12.70 15.36 12.07
CA ALA A 163 12.49 14.31 13.06
C ALA A 163 13.57 14.43 14.14
N TYR A 164 13.20 14.34 15.41
CA TYR A 164 14.12 14.39 16.53
C TYR A 164 13.87 13.25 17.52
N ASN A 165 14.94 12.73 18.14
CA ASN A 165 14.88 11.64 19.10
C ASN A 165 14.68 12.19 20.52
N ARG A 166 13.45 12.08 21.05
CA ARG A 166 13.06 12.66 22.37
C ARG A 166 13.95 12.15 23.50
N THR A 167 14.28 10.85 23.50
CA THR A 167 15.17 10.23 24.50
C THR A 167 16.57 10.86 24.52
N LEU A 168 17.15 11.21 23.36
CA LEU A 168 18.46 11.86 23.33
C LEU A 168 18.42 13.31 23.82
N PHE A 169 17.34 14.04 23.53
CA PHE A 169 17.10 15.38 24.07
C PHE A 169 16.91 15.35 25.60
N ASP A 170 16.11 14.42 26.11
CA ASP A 170 15.86 14.24 27.55
C ASP A 170 17.14 13.88 28.31
N ASN A 171 17.96 12.97 27.77
CA ASN A 171 19.24 12.58 28.35
C ASN A 171 20.23 13.75 28.45
N ALA A 172 20.22 14.66 27.47
CA ALA A 172 21.03 15.87 27.47
C ALA A 172 20.42 17.02 28.29
N GLY A 173 19.15 16.92 28.69
CA GLY A 173 18.40 17.99 29.34
C GLY A 173 18.10 19.18 28.42
N ILE A 174 18.05 18.95 27.12
CA ILE A 174 17.84 19.97 26.09
C ILE A 174 16.35 20.08 25.75
N PRO A 175 15.74 21.28 25.74
CA PRO A 175 14.35 21.44 25.31
C PRO A 175 14.13 20.98 23.87
N TYR A 176 12.99 20.35 23.59
CA TYR A 176 12.62 19.95 22.23
C TYR A 176 12.51 21.17 21.30
N PRO A 177 12.86 21.02 20.01
CA PRO A 177 12.81 22.12 19.05
C PRO A 177 11.36 22.54 18.78
N THR A 178 11.12 23.86 18.78
CA THR A 178 9.81 24.45 18.50
C THR A 178 9.96 25.66 17.58
N ALA A 179 9.02 25.86 16.67
CA ALA A 179 9.10 26.96 15.72
C ALA A 179 8.68 28.32 16.35
N PRO A 180 9.28 29.44 15.90
CA PRO A 180 10.38 29.54 14.93
C PRO A 180 11.75 29.21 15.57
N TRP A 181 12.63 28.59 14.79
CA TRP A 181 14.03 28.30 15.11
C TRP A 181 14.86 28.39 13.82
N THR A 182 16.13 28.78 13.93
CA THR A 182 17.04 29.04 12.80
C THR A 182 17.94 27.85 12.47
N TRP A 183 18.64 27.88 11.33
CA TRP A 183 19.67 26.87 11.06
C TRP A 183 20.85 26.96 12.05
N GLU A 184 21.11 28.14 12.63
CA GLU A 184 22.04 28.31 13.75
C GLU A 184 21.54 27.65 15.04
N ASP A 185 20.24 27.77 15.38
CA ASP A 185 19.64 27.09 16.54
C ASP A 185 19.73 25.57 16.39
N LEU A 186 19.49 25.06 15.18
CA LEU A 186 19.65 23.63 14.85
C LEU A 186 21.10 23.18 15.00
N LEU A 187 22.08 23.97 14.53
CA LEU A 187 23.51 23.67 14.70
C LEU A 187 23.92 23.70 16.18
N ALA A 188 23.51 24.71 16.95
CA ALA A 188 23.80 24.79 18.37
C ALA A 188 23.21 23.61 19.16
N THR A 189 21.98 23.21 18.81
CA THR A 189 21.31 22.02 19.35
C THR A 189 22.07 20.75 18.99
N ALA A 190 22.52 20.62 17.73
CA ALA A 190 23.30 19.49 17.28
C ALA A 190 24.66 19.37 17.96
N VAL A 191 25.39 20.49 18.15
CA VAL A 191 26.65 20.52 18.91
C VAL A 191 26.43 20.04 20.35
N ALA A 192 25.33 20.44 20.98
CA ALA A 192 25.00 20.02 22.34
C ALA A 192 24.53 18.55 22.46
N LEU A 193 24.10 17.93 21.36
CA LEU A 193 23.66 16.53 21.27
C LEU A 193 24.73 15.58 20.72
N THR A 194 25.83 16.09 20.17
CA THR A 194 26.97 15.27 19.75
C THR A 194 27.80 14.86 20.96
N ALA A 195 28.09 13.56 21.08
CA ALA A 195 28.90 13.02 22.16
C ALA A 195 29.99 12.08 21.63
N ASP A 196 31.21 12.34 22.09
CA ASP A 196 32.38 11.46 22.04
C ASP A 196 32.58 10.96 23.48
N HIS A 197 32.19 9.71 23.74
CA HIS A 197 32.11 9.11 25.06
C HIS A 197 33.43 8.48 25.51
N ASP A 198 34.21 7.91 24.58
CA ASP A 198 35.53 7.33 24.88
C ASP A 198 36.70 8.34 24.72
N GLY A 199 36.48 9.44 23.99
CA GLY A 199 37.43 10.53 23.81
C GLY A 199 38.45 10.30 22.70
N ASP A 200 38.20 9.39 21.75
CA ASP A 200 39.13 9.11 20.64
C ASP A 200 39.14 10.16 19.53
N GLY A 201 38.16 11.08 19.52
CA GLY A 201 37.96 12.10 18.48
C GLY A 201 36.88 11.75 17.45
N THR A 202 36.20 10.62 17.61
CA THR A 202 35.12 10.13 16.73
C THR A 202 33.81 10.01 17.53
N PRO A 203 32.83 10.90 17.35
CA PRO A 203 31.58 10.81 18.10
C PRO A 203 30.85 9.48 17.87
N GLU A 204 30.48 8.78 18.93
CA GLU A 204 29.58 7.63 18.84
C GLU A 204 28.11 8.08 18.73
N GLN A 205 27.79 9.30 19.19
CA GLN A 205 26.50 9.95 19.03
C GLN A 205 26.66 11.29 18.29
N TYR A 206 25.84 11.51 17.26
CA TYR A 206 25.82 12.72 16.44
C TYR A 206 24.56 13.56 16.72
N GLY A 207 24.67 14.89 16.65
CA GLY A 207 23.51 15.77 16.71
C GLY A 207 22.59 15.65 15.49
N ILE A 208 23.15 15.33 14.31
CA ILE A 208 22.50 15.37 13.00
C ILE A 208 22.85 14.11 12.18
N ASP A 209 21.87 13.47 11.53
CA ASP A 209 22.10 12.48 10.47
C ASP A 209 22.32 13.16 9.10
N ARG A 210 22.65 12.39 8.06
CA ARG A 210 23.07 12.83 6.72
C ARG A 210 22.12 13.80 6.02
N PHE A 211 22.22 15.10 6.32
CA PHE A 211 21.49 16.18 5.65
C PHE A 211 21.95 16.41 4.19
N TYR A 212 23.04 15.79 3.76
CA TYR A 212 23.61 15.89 2.40
C TYR A 212 22.59 15.71 1.26
N THR A 213 21.63 14.79 1.42
CA THR A 213 20.55 14.54 0.44
C THR A 213 19.60 15.72 0.26
N TYR A 214 19.60 16.70 1.17
CA TYR A 214 18.71 17.85 1.18
C TYR A 214 19.41 19.17 0.81
N TRP A 215 20.58 19.11 0.16
CA TRP A 215 21.39 20.30 -0.10
C TRP A 215 20.68 21.45 -0.87
N PRO A 216 19.78 21.24 -1.87
CA PRO A 216 19.15 22.39 -2.55
C PRO A 216 18.14 23.10 -1.65
N LEU A 217 17.52 22.39 -0.70
CA LEU A 217 16.63 22.99 0.29
C LEU A 217 17.41 23.93 1.22
N LEU A 218 18.62 23.54 1.61
CA LEU A 218 19.50 24.35 2.46
C LEU A 218 19.99 25.60 1.73
N VAL A 219 20.45 25.44 0.48
CA VAL A 219 20.81 26.56 -0.40
C VAL A 219 19.61 27.50 -0.59
N TRP A 220 18.44 26.96 -0.90
CA TRP A 220 17.25 27.77 -1.11
C TRP A 220 16.79 28.49 0.16
N SER A 221 16.95 27.88 1.34
CA SER A 221 16.66 28.54 2.62
C SER A 221 17.57 29.74 2.89
N ALA A 222 18.78 29.75 2.33
CA ALA A 222 19.72 30.87 2.43
C ALA A 222 19.47 31.94 1.35
N THR A 223 19.20 31.55 0.11
CA THR A 223 19.18 32.49 -1.04
C THR A 223 17.79 32.95 -1.48
N GLY A 224 16.74 32.21 -1.17
CA GLY A 224 15.38 32.48 -1.61
C GLY A 224 15.09 32.12 -3.08
N HIS A 225 16.01 31.47 -3.79
CA HIS A 225 15.76 30.84 -5.09
C HIS A 225 16.29 29.41 -5.20
N ASN A 226 15.79 28.68 -6.20
CA ASN A 226 16.20 27.32 -6.52
C ASN A 226 17.51 27.31 -7.35
N VAL A 227 18.00 26.12 -7.72
CA VAL A 227 19.18 25.86 -8.57
C VAL A 227 19.09 26.55 -9.95
N PHE A 228 17.87 26.61 -10.49
CA PHE A 228 17.54 27.25 -11.77
C PHE A 228 16.38 28.23 -11.60
N ASP A 229 16.27 29.19 -12.52
CA ASP A 229 15.24 30.24 -12.50
C ASP A 229 13.81 29.77 -12.78
N ASP A 230 13.66 28.69 -13.54
CA ASP A 230 12.38 28.02 -13.77
C ASP A 230 12.57 26.49 -13.69
N PRO A 231 11.78 25.76 -12.87
CA PRO A 231 11.90 24.31 -12.71
C PRO A 231 11.52 23.47 -13.94
N LYS A 232 10.68 24.02 -14.83
CA LYS A 232 10.08 23.35 -15.99
C LYS A 232 10.76 23.75 -17.29
N PHE A 233 11.10 25.04 -17.40
CA PHE A 233 11.70 25.69 -18.56
C PHE A 233 12.90 26.57 -18.16
N PRO A 234 13.92 26.00 -17.52
CA PRO A 234 15.07 26.75 -17.01
C PRO A 234 15.76 27.54 -18.13
N THR A 235 16.11 28.79 -17.83
CA THR A 235 16.85 29.69 -18.72
C THR A 235 18.16 30.19 -18.10
N LYS A 236 18.36 30.02 -16.79
CA LYS A 236 19.55 30.44 -16.07
C LYS A 236 19.87 29.54 -14.88
N PHE A 237 21.15 29.19 -14.71
CA PHE A 237 21.70 28.65 -13.46
C PHE A 237 21.82 29.76 -12.40
N LEU A 238 21.56 29.42 -11.13
CA LEU A 238 21.38 30.39 -10.06
C LEU A 238 22.25 30.16 -8.82
N LEU A 239 23.30 29.34 -8.83
CA LEU A 239 24.05 29.04 -7.57
C LEU A 239 25.43 29.71 -7.47
N GLU A 240 25.77 30.63 -8.37
CA GLU A 240 27.11 31.23 -8.44
C GLU A 240 27.37 32.37 -7.44
N GLU A 241 26.34 32.84 -6.73
CA GLU A 241 26.50 33.84 -5.67
C GLU A 241 27.05 33.27 -4.35
N GLU A 242 27.64 34.16 -3.57
CA GLU A 242 28.35 33.87 -2.32
C GLU A 242 27.47 33.10 -1.32
N ASP A 243 26.17 33.41 -1.24
CA ASP A 243 25.23 32.77 -0.32
C ASP A 243 24.99 31.28 -0.64
N SER A 244 24.92 30.91 -1.93
CA SER A 244 24.83 29.50 -2.36
C SER A 244 26.12 28.73 -2.06
N VAL A 245 27.27 29.34 -2.35
CA VAL A 245 28.59 28.77 -2.03
C VAL A 245 28.73 28.55 -0.52
N ASN A 246 28.31 29.54 0.29
CA ASN A 246 28.33 29.47 1.75
C ASN A 246 27.39 28.38 2.29
N ALA A 247 26.19 28.23 1.76
CA ALA A 247 25.26 27.18 2.19
C ALA A 247 25.77 25.76 1.87
N ILE A 248 26.40 25.56 0.70
CA ILE A 248 27.05 24.29 0.34
C ILE A 248 28.26 24.01 1.25
N GLN A 249 29.05 25.04 1.59
CA GLN A 249 30.18 24.91 2.51
C GLN A 249 29.73 24.62 3.94
N TRP A 250 28.69 25.29 4.45
CA TRP A 250 28.11 25.07 5.78
C TRP A 250 27.67 23.62 5.97
N LEU A 251 27.02 23.03 4.96
CA LEU A 251 26.64 21.62 4.95
C LEU A 251 27.85 20.66 4.99
N ALA A 252 28.98 21.05 4.40
CA ALA A 252 30.24 20.30 4.54
C ALA A 252 30.81 20.45 5.97
N ASP A 253 30.79 21.68 6.51
CA ASP A 253 31.37 22.04 7.80
C ASP A 253 30.63 21.42 8.99
N LEU A 254 29.33 21.10 8.86
CA LEU A 254 28.59 20.27 9.83
C LEU A 254 29.36 18.98 10.19
N HIS A 255 30.01 18.35 9.22
CA HIS A 255 30.91 17.21 9.47
C HIS A 255 32.36 17.68 9.66
N LEU A 256 32.90 18.46 8.72
CA LEU A 256 34.34 18.76 8.61
C LEU A 256 34.90 19.68 9.70
N GLN A 257 34.07 20.55 10.29
CA GLN A 257 34.46 21.52 11.32
C GLN A 257 33.76 21.27 12.66
N HIS A 258 32.47 20.94 12.62
CA HIS A 258 31.63 20.80 13.81
C HIS A 258 31.55 19.36 14.33
N GLY A 259 31.83 18.35 13.49
CA GLY A 259 31.72 16.93 13.86
C GLY A 259 30.31 16.47 14.22
N VAL A 260 29.27 17.27 13.95
CA VAL A 260 27.88 17.00 14.38
C VAL A 260 27.11 16.05 13.46
N MET A 261 27.71 15.70 12.31
CA MET A 261 27.13 14.78 11.32
C MET A 261 28.14 13.70 10.92
N PRO A 262 27.69 12.44 10.68
CA PRO A 262 28.56 11.36 10.18
C PRO A 262 29.24 11.70 8.83
N PRO A 263 30.46 11.21 8.58
CA PRO A 263 31.15 11.39 7.30
C PRO A 263 30.38 10.80 6.10
N PRO A 264 30.54 11.34 4.88
CA PRO A 264 29.96 10.77 3.66
C PRO A 264 30.50 9.39 3.24
N ALA A 265 31.54 8.88 3.90
CA ALA A 265 32.19 7.62 3.54
C ALA A 265 31.55 6.43 4.26
N GLY A 266 31.05 5.44 3.51
CA GLY A 266 30.44 4.23 4.08
C GLY A 266 28.91 4.25 4.17
N ILE A 267 28.22 4.97 3.29
CA ILE A 267 26.74 5.05 3.29
C ILE A 267 26.10 3.75 2.78
N ASP A 268 26.75 3.02 1.87
CA ASP A 268 26.23 1.76 1.34
C ASP A 268 26.23 0.62 2.38
N GLY A 269 25.04 0.27 2.87
CA GLY A 269 24.81 -0.89 3.75
C GLY A 269 24.94 -0.62 5.24
N VAL A 270 25.11 0.63 5.67
CA VAL A 270 25.13 1.01 7.09
C VAL A 270 23.71 1.32 7.59
N ALA A 271 23.45 1.04 8.86
CA ALA A 271 22.19 1.37 9.51
C ALA A 271 21.90 2.88 9.44
N ASP A 272 20.62 3.24 9.34
CA ASP A 272 20.14 4.62 9.43
C ASP A 272 20.47 5.16 10.85
N PRO A 273 21.35 6.17 11.00
CA PRO A 273 21.83 6.68 12.29
C PRO A 273 20.72 7.24 13.17
N PHE A 274 19.70 7.87 12.58
CA PHE A 274 18.57 8.36 13.36
C PHE A 274 17.77 7.19 13.94
N ARG A 275 17.46 6.20 13.10
CA ARG A 275 16.70 5.00 13.48
C ARG A 275 17.47 4.06 14.42
N SER A 276 18.80 4.03 14.36
CA SER A 276 19.62 3.27 15.31
C SER A 276 19.84 4.00 16.64
N GLY A 277 19.38 5.24 16.78
CA GLY A 277 19.64 6.10 17.94
C GLY A 277 21.06 6.65 18.01
N GLN A 278 21.82 6.57 16.91
CA GLN A 278 23.17 7.14 16.78
C GLN A 278 23.14 8.64 16.43
N ALA A 279 22.05 9.16 15.86
CA ALA A 279 21.87 10.56 15.54
C ALA A 279 20.59 11.14 16.17
N ALA A 280 20.67 12.35 16.72
CA ALA A 280 19.57 12.96 17.45
C ALA A 280 18.51 13.66 16.57
N MET A 281 18.87 14.10 15.35
CA MET A 281 17.95 14.77 14.41
C MET A 281 18.17 14.31 12.96
N GLN A 282 17.10 14.23 12.17
CA GLN A 282 17.13 13.91 10.73
C GLN A 282 16.13 14.81 9.98
N ILE A 283 16.47 15.32 8.78
CA ILE A 283 15.45 15.85 7.87
C ILE A 283 14.66 14.66 7.33
N ALA A 284 13.39 14.60 7.70
CA ALA A 284 12.47 13.52 7.41
C ALA A 284 11.34 14.01 6.51
N GLY A 285 10.83 13.11 5.67
CA GLY A 285 9.54 13.27 5.01
C GLY A 285 8.50 12.34 5.61
N HIS A 286 7.22 12.66 5.45
CA HIS A 286 6.13 11.88 6.07
C HIS A 286 6.17 10.38 5.67
N TRP A 287 6.67 10.04 4.48
CA TRP A 287 6.85 8.64 4.05
C TRP A 287 7.82 7.81 4.92
N GLN A 288 8.62 8.43 5.80
CA GLN A 288 9.44 7.72 6.79
C GLN A 288 8.65 7.35 8.06
N VAL A 289 7.52 7.99 8.33
CA VAL A 289 6.71 7.77 9.54
C VAL A 289 6.37 6.28 9.77
N PRO A 290 5.94 5.48 8.77
CA PRO A 290 5.67 4.05 8.96
C PRO A 290 6.94 3.26 9.30
N THR A 291 8.10 3.72 8.83
CA THR A 291 9.41 3.11 9.10
C THR A 291 9.90 3.46 10.51
N TYR A 292 9.63 4.68 11.02
CA TYR A 292 9.89 5.04 12.41
C TYR A 292 8.97 4.27 13.37
N LEU A 293 7.66 4.19 13.08
CA LEU A 293 6.70 3.35 13.81
C LEU A 293 7.13 1.87 13.88
N ALA A 294 7.73 1.34 12.82
CA ALA A 294 8.24 -0.02 12.75
C ALA A 294 9.65 -0.20 13.35
N THR A 295 10.31 0.86 13.86
CA THR A 295 11.66 0.81 14.42
C THR A 295 11.60 0.64 15.94
N PRO A 296 11.94 -0.54 16.50
CA PRO A 296 11.72 -0.81 17.92
C PRO A 296 12.58 0.07 18.83
N GLY A 297 11.94 0.76 19.78
CA GLY A 297 12.62 1.58 20.79
C GLY A 297 13.03 2.99 20.32
N LEU A 298 12.67 3.39 19.10
CA LEU A 298 12.80 4.78 18.66
C LEU A 298 11.66 5.62 19.25
N ASP A 299 12.02 6.55 20.15
CA ASP A 299 11.11 7.57 20.67
C ASP A 299 11.41 8.89 19.96
N PHE A 300 10.45 9.36 19.15
CA PHE A 300 10.65 10.45 18.20
C PHE A 300 9.45 11.38 18.13
N ASP A 301 9.67 12.57 17.56
CA ASP A 301 8.64 13.52 17.18
C ASP A 301 9.19 14.49 16.13
N PHE A 302 8.39 15.47 15.69
CA PHE A 302 8.72 16.38 14.60
C PHE A 302 8.73 17.84 15.03
N ALA A 303 9.74 18.58 14.56
CA ALA A 303 9.72 20.03 14.51
C ALA A 303 9.62 20.49 13.04
N PRO A 304 9.00 21.66 12.77
CA PRO A 304 9.08 22.27 11.44
C PRO A 304 10.54 22.47 11.03
N LEU A 305 10.82 22.53 9.73
CA LEU A 305 12.14 22.93 9.24
C LEU A 305 12.55 24.29 9.86
N PRO A 306 13.86 24.51 10.14
CA PRO A 306 14.34 25.82 10.53
C PRO A 306 14.09 26.87 9.46
N VAL A 307 14.00 28.13 9.88
CA VAL A 307 13.68 29.28 9.02
C VAL A 307 14.58 30.45 9.38
N ASP A 308 15.35 30.91 8.39
CA ASP A 308 16.14 32.14 8.46
C ASP A 308 15.38 33.27 7.75
N ASP A 309 15.92 33.84 6.66
CA ASP A 309 15.26 34.90 5.89
C ASP A 309 14.16 34.37 4.95
N TYR A 310 14.25 33.11 4.51
CA TYR A 310 13.29 32.49 3.60
C TYR A 310 12.65 31.24 4.22
N GLN A 311 11.31 31.22 4.28
CA GLN A 311 10.57 30.02 4.65
C GLN A 311 10.33 29.15 3.41
N VAL A 312 11.13 28.10 3.28
CA VAL A 312 11.10 27.16 2.16
C VAL A 312 10.72 25.75 2.63
N ASN A 313 10.02 24.99 1.78
CA ASN A 313 9.88 23.55 1.96
C ASN A 313 9.78 22.88 0.57
N ARG A 314 10.04 21.58 0.54
CA ARG A 314 9.90 20.72 -0.64
C ARG A 314 8.46 20.75 -1.16
N ASN A 315 8.31 21.03 -2.46
CA ASN A 315 7.03 20.92 -3.19
C ASN A 315 7.22 20.04 -4.42
N ASP A 316 7.32 18.76 -4.16
CA ASP A 316 7.02 17.73 -5.14
C ASP A 316 6.13 16.70 -4.44
N GLY A 317 5.86 15.61 -5.14
CA GLY A 317 5.07 14.51 -4.63
C GLY A 317 4.84 13.50 -5.74
N SER A 318 3.79 12.74 -5.57
CA SER A 318 3.37 11.65 -6.44
C SER A 318 1.95 11.93 -6.94
N CYS A 319 1.61 11.29 -8.05
CA CYS A 319 0.27 11.32 -8.59
C CYS A 319 -0.10 9.94 -9.14
N PHE A 320 -1.38 9.73 -9.45
CA PHE A 320 -1.78 8.61 -10.31
C PHE A 320 -2.03 9.09 -11.73
N ALA A 321 -1.30 8.51 -12.67
CA ALA A 321 -1.33 8.81 -14.10
C ALA A 321 -1.95 7.67 -14.89
N ILE A 322 -2.49 8.00 -16.07
CA ILE A 322 -3.06 7.04 -17.02
C ILE A 322 -2.20 7.02 -18.28
N ALA A 323 -1.90 5.84 -18.84
CA ALA A 323 -1.18 5.75 -20.11
C ALA A 323 -1.99 6.38 -21.27
N SER A 324 -1.36 7.21 -22.09
CA SER A 324 -1.99 7.81 -23.30
C SER A 324 -2.51 6.77 -24.30
N THR A 325 -2.01 5.53 -24.21
CA THR A 325 -2.35 4.39 -25.08
C THR A 325 -3.25 3.34 -24.41
N THR A 326 -3.80 3.60 -23.21
CA THR A 326 -4.79 2.69 -22.60
C THR A 326 -5.97 2.48 -23.53
N ARG A 327 -6.48 1.24 -23.58
CA ARG A 327 -7.70 0.90 -24.34
C ARG A 327 -8.98 1.20 -23.56
N HIS A 328 -8.87 1.57 -22.28
CA HIS A 328 -9.99 1.70 -21.36
C HIS A 328 -9.95 3.01 -20.53
N PRO A 329 -9.82 4.19 -21.17
CA PRO A 329 -9.53 5.44 -20.46
C PRO A 329 -10.59 5.84 -19.43
N GLN A 330 -11.88 5.54 -19.65
CA GLN A 330 -12.94 5.82 -18.67
C GLN A 330 -12.84 4.92 -17.43
N ALA A 331 -12.48 3.65 -17.59
CA ALA A 331 -12.29 2.73 -16.46
C ALA A 331 -11.04 3.09 -15.67
N ALA A 332 -9.94 3.41 -16.36
CA ALA A 332 -8.72 3.91 -15.75
C ALA A 332 -8.96 5.23 -14.98
N TRP A 333 -9.78 6.13 -15.54
CA TRP A 333 -10.17 7.37 -14.89
C TRP A 333 -11.04 7.16 -13.64
N THR A 334 -12.00 6.23 -13.69
CA THR A 334 -12.80 5.82 -12.53
C THR A 334 -11.89 5.34 -11.39
N PHE A 335 -10.89 4.53 -11.73
CA PHE A 335 -9.92 4.05 -10.75
C PHE A 335 -9.00 5.16 -10.20
N VAL A 336 -8.48 6.05 -11.05
CA VAL A 336 -7.67 7.21 -10.60
C VAL A 336 -8.45 8.14 -9.67
N GLN A 337 -9.74 8.38 -9.93
CA GLN A 337 -10.60 9.14 -9.01
C GLN A 337 -10.80 8.44 -7.66
N PHE A 338 -10.97 7.12 -7.66
CA PHE A 338 -11.06 6.34 -6.43
C PHE A 338 -9.75 6.35 -5.61
N LEU A 339 -8.60 6.38 -6.28
CA LEU A 339 -7.29 6.45 -5.65
C LEU A 339 -6.97 7.85 -5.08
N ALA A 340 -7.11 8.92 -5.88
CA ALA A 340 -6.58 10.26 -5.55
C ALA A 340 -7.59 11.41 -5.59
N GLY A 341 -8.85 11.16 -6.00
CA GLY A 341 -9.85 12.23 -6.10
C GLY A 341 -10.29 12.78 -4.73
N PRO A 342 -10.91 13.98 -4.67
CA PRO A 342 -11.38 14.59 -3.42
C PRO A 342 -12.43 13.78 -2.64
N LYS A 343 -13.02 12.76 -3.28
CA LYS A 343 -13.96 11.78 -2.70
C LYS A 343 -13.43 10.34 -2.75
N GLY A 344 -12.21 10.15 -3.24
CA GLY A 344 -11.57 8.86 -3.38
C GLY A 344 -11.07 8.34 -2.03
N LEU A 345 -11.16 7.03 -1.83
CA LEU A 345 -10.73 6.40 -0.59
C LEU A 345 -9.21 6.32 -0.46
N GLY A 346 -8.47 6.19 -1.56
CA GLY A 346 -7.03 5.93 -1.51
C GLY A 346 -6.24 7.00 -0.76
N ALA A 347 -6.56 8.28 -1.00
CA ALA A 347 -5.96 9.42 -0.30
C ALA A 347 -6.27 9.39 1.21
N GLN A 348 -7.51 9.09 1.59
CA GLN A 348 -7.91 8.96 3.00
C GLN A 348 -7.15 7.82 3.67
N MET A 349 -7.14 6.62 3.06
CA MET A 349 -6.53 5.42 3.62
C MET A 349 -5.00 5.56 3.76
N LEU A 350 -4.32 6.18 2.78
CA LEU A 350 -2.89 6.51 2.87
C LEU A 350 -2.60 7.55 3.97
N THR A 351 -3.53 8.49 4.21
CA THR A 351 -3.43 9.47 5.30
C THR A 351 -3.57 8.78 6.65
N GLU A 352 -4.62 7.96 6.85
CA GLU A 352 -4.87 7.23 8.10
C GLU A 352 -3.66 6.34 8.49
N LEU A 353 -3.04 5.68 7.52
CA LEU A 353 -1.85 4.84 7.68
C LEU A 353 -0.52 5.62 7.80
N GLN A 354 -0.57 6.96 7.89
CA GLN A 354 0.60 7.85 7.99
C GLN A 354 1.64 7.65 6.88
N GLN A 355 1.19 7.37 5.66
CA GLN A 355 2.09 7.11 4.51
C GLN A 355 2.45 8.38 3.73
N ILE A 356 1.67 9.45 3.90
CA ILE A 356 1.72 10.67 3.08
C ILE A 356 1.39 11.91 3.90
N THR A 357 1.93 13.07 3.50
CA THR A 357 1.24 14.34 3.72
C THR A 357 0.25 14.50 2.57
N PRO A 358 -1.07 14.53 2.81
CA PRO A 358 -2.04 14.44 1.72
C PRO A 358 -2.05 15.71 0.85
N ALA A 359 -2.22 15.54 -0.46
CA ALA A 359 -2.39 16.66 -1.39
C ALA A 359 -3.73 17.40 -1.23
N LEU A 360 -4.71 16.74 -0.60
CA LEU A 360 -6.06 17.24 -0.35
C LEU A 360 -6.14 18.02 0.97
N ARG A 361 -6.55 19.29 0.90
CA ARG A 361 -6.59 20.23 2.02
C ARG A 361 -7.47 19.78 3.18
N ASN A 362 -8.60 19.11 2.90
CA ASN A 362 -9.49 18.58 3.94
C ASN A 362 -8.81 17.48 4.78
N LEU A 363 -7.98 16.64 4.15
CA LEU A 363 -7.23 15.60 4.86
C LEU A 363 -6.10 16.21 5.71
N GLN A 364 -5.40 17.24 5.24
CA GLN A 364 -4.42 18.01 6.03
C GLN A 364 -5.03 18.67 7.29
N THR A 365 -6.35 18.94 7.26
CA THR A 365 -7.10 19.48 8.41
C THR A 365 -7.75 18.42 9.30
N SER A 366 -7.70 17.15 8.92
CA SER A 366 -8.41 16.06 9.60
C SER A 366 -7.64 15.49 10.78
N ASP A 367 -8.37 14.91 11.75
CA ASP A 367 -7.78 14.21 12.90
C ASP A 367 -6.91 13.02 12.44
N ALA A 368 -7.29 12.35 11.35
CA ALA A 368 -6.52 11.28 10.70
C ALA A 368 -5.12 11.70 10.21
N PHE A 369 -4.84 13.00 10.11
CA PHE A 369 -3.51 13.55 9.85
C PHE A 369 -2.91 14.26 11.08
N ARG A 370 -3.73 14.98 11.86
CA ARG A 370 -3.25 15.90 12.91
C ARG A 370 -3.04 15.27 14.28
N ASP A 371 -3.86 14.27 14.62
CA ASP A 371 -3.80 13.52 15.87
C ASP A 371 -4.26 12.07 15.63
N PRO A 372 -3.54 11.30 14.79
CA PRO A 372 -3.94 9.97 14.40
C PRO A 372 -3.69 8.99 15.55
N SER A 373 -4.55 7.98 15.67
CA SER A 373 -4.43 6.96 16.73
C SER A 373 -3.13 6.13 16.68
N LEU A 374 -2.38 6.18 15.57
CA LEU A 374 -1.05 5.56 15.44
C LEU A 374 0.06 6.41 16.08
N LEU A 375 -0.12 7.74 16.15
CA LEU A 375 0.85 8.72 16.66
C LEU A 375 0.13 9.82 17.46
N PRO A 376 -0.55 9.48 18.57
CA PRO A 376 -1.18 10.48 19.41
C PRO A 376 -0.13 11.46 19.94
N ASP A 377 -0.50 12.73 20.08
CA ASP A 377 0.37 13.80 20.60
C ASP A 377 1.71 14.01 19.82
N HIS A 378 1.83 13.54 18.58
CA HIS A 378 2.97 13.86 17.70
C HIS A 378 2.66 15.06 16.81
N ASN A 379 3.66 15.92 16.59
CA ASN A 379 3.51 17.17 15.85
C ASN A 379 3.58 16.94 14.32
N LEU A 380 2.65 16.15 13.77
CA LEU A 380 2.55 15.93 12.33
C LEU A 380 2.21 17.21 11.54
N THR A 381 1.74 18.26 12.22
CA THR A 381 1.60 19.58 11.61
C THR A 381 2.95 20.23 11.25
N ALA A 382 4.08 19.70 11.71
CA ALA A 382 5.42 20.10 11.25
C ALA A 382 5.65 19.89 9.74
N PHE A 383 4.94 18.94 9.11
CA PHE A 383 4.97 18.71 7.66
C PHE A 383 4.08 19.68 6.87
N LEU A 384 3.28 20.51 7.53
CA LEU A 384 2.37 21.47 6.88
C LEU A 384 3.00 22.87 6.79
N PRO A 385 2.60 23.70 5.81
CA PRO A 385 3.04 25.09 5.76
C PRO A 385 2.56 25.87 6.98
N SER A 386 3.40 26.78 7.49
CA SER A 386 3.07 27.65 8.63
C SER A 386 2.07 28.77 8.31
N HIS A 387 1.28 28.67 7.23
CA HIS A 387 0.17 29.58 6.92
C HIS A 387 -0.89 29.70 8.04
N THR A 388 -0.85 28.80 9.03
CA THR A 388 -1.70 28.78 10.22
C THR A 388 -1.23 29.69 11.36
N LEU A 389 0.01 30.21 11.33
CA LEU A 389 0.54 31.12 12.35
C LEU A 389 0.43 32.59 11.88
N THR A 390 -0.47 33.35 12.50
CA THR A 390 -0.65 34.78 12.15
C THR A 390 0.62 35.60 12.43
N PRO A 391 1.02 36.55 11.56
CA PRO A 391 2.25 37.37 11.73
C PRO A 391 2.37 38.18 13.03
N ALA A 392 1.30 38.28 13.83
CA ALA A 392 1.29 38.96 15.12
C ALA A 392 2.15 38.25 16.19
N ALA A 393 2.39 36.94 16.08
CA ALA A 393 3.21 36.19 17.04
C ALA A 393 4.71 36.42 16.81
N ALA A 394 5.18 36.36 15.56
CA ALA A 394 6.60 36.47 15.21
C ALA A 394 7.20 37.85 15.52
N ASN A 395 6.42 38.93 15.36
CA ASN A 395 6.90 40.30 15.58
C ASN A 395 6.96 40.74 17.05
N ALA A 396 6.55 39.91 18.01
CA ALA A 396 6.59 40.25 19.43
C ALA A 396 7.99 40.11 20.08
N ALA A 397 8.93 39.43 19.41
CA ALA A 397 10.21 39.01 19.99
C ALA A 397 11.43 39.90 19.64
N ARG A 398 11.33 40.82 18.67
CA ARG A 398 12.47 41.64 18.21
C ARG A 398 12.40 43.07 18.77
N THR A 399 13.14 43.34 19.84
CA THR A 399 13.47 44.71 20.25
C THR A 399 14.43 45.36 19.26
N SER A 400 14.33 46.68 19.11
CA SER A 400 14.99 47.49 18.08
C SER A 400 16.52 47.43 18.06
N GLU A 401 17.10 47.12 16.90
CA GLU A 401 17.81 48.15 16.10
C GLU A 401 17.93 47.73 14.62
N GLN A 402 17.89 48.73 13.73
CA GLN A 402 18.25 48.71 12.30
C GLN A 402 17.92 47.44 11.47
N LEU A 403 16.85 47.52 10.66
CA LEU A 403 16.84 46.99 9.29
C LEU A 403 15.71 47.69 8.50
N THR A 404 15.92 47.88 7.19
CA THR A 404 14.89 48.38 6.26
C THR A 404 13.74 47.39 6.15
N PRO A 405 12.49 47.83 5.90
CA PRO A 405 11.34 46.92 5.86
C PRO A 405 11.44 45.98 4.66
N ALA A 406 11.83 44.73 4.93
CA ALA A 406 11.57 43.63 4.02
C ALA A 406 10.05 43.46 3.83
N SER A 407 9.64 43.05 2.63
CA SER A 407 8.24 42.76 2.31
C SER A 407 7.69 41.69 3.26
N PRO A 408 6.38 41.72 3.60
CA PRO A 408 5.79 40.73 4.50
C PRO A 408 5.87 39.33 3.90
N VAL A 409 6.69 38.47 4.50
CA VAL A 409 6.75 37.03 4.22
C VAL A 409 5.37 36.43 4.52
N SER A 410 4.61 36.13 3.48
CA SER A 410 3.19 35.72 3.60
C SER A 410 2.82 34.49 2.77
N GLU A 411 3.78 33.87 2.08
CA GLU A 411 3.62 32.57 1.43
C GLU A 411 4.89 31.72 1.67
N VAL A 412 4.70 30.46 2.09
CA VAL A 412 5.77 29.47 2.12
C VAL A 412 6.19 29.21 0.68
N GLN A 413 7.47 29.37 0.38
CA GLN A 413 7.93 29.09 -0.98
C GLN A 413 8.10 27.59 -1.17
N TYR A 414 7.52 27.09 -2.26
CA TYR A 414 7.23 25.68 -2.46
C TYR A 414 7.72 25.20 -3.84
N ASN A 415 8.82 24.44 -3.87
CA ASN A 415 9.38 23.91 -5.12
C ASN A 415 10.27 22.66 -4.92
N PHE A 416 10.07 21.69 -5.81
CA PHE A 416 11.05 20.75 -6.38
C PHE A 416 11.54 19.49 -5.64
N PRO A 417 11.80 18.38 -6.37
CA PRO A 417 12.58 17.25 -5.86
C PRO A 417 14.01 17.69 -5.53
N LEU A 418 14.58 17.06 -4.51
CA LEU A 418 15.84 17.47 -3.87
C LEU A 418 17.10 17.30 -4.72
N TYR A 419 16.95 16.96 -5.99
CA TYR A 419 18.08 16.90 -6.92
C TYR A 419 17.71 16.73 -8.40
N ASP A 420 16.59 16.04 -8.69
CA ASP A 420 16.27 15.59 -10.05
C ASP A 420 15.46 16.63 -10.85
N PRO A 421 16.03 17.23 -11.90
CA PRO A 421 15.33 18.18 -12.78
C PRO A 421 14.23 17.51 -13.61
N LEU A 422 13.03 18.11 -13.62
CA LEU A 422 11.91 17.62 -14.45
C LEU A 422 12.29 17.54 -15.94
N HIS A 423 13.18 18.44 -16.40
CA HIS A 423 13.62 18.46 -17.79
C HIS A 423 14.75 17.45 -18.02
N PRO A 424 14.57 16.43 -18.90
CA PRO A 424 15.48 15.27 -19.01
C PRO A 424 16.94 15.61 -19.28
N ILE A 425 17.21 16.69 -20.02
CA ILE A 425 18.57 17.11 -20.39
C ILE A 425 19.50 17.40 -19.20
N PHE A 426 18.94 17.73 -18.02
CA PHE A 426 19.73 17.96 -16.81
C PHE A 426 19.87 16.73 -15.90
N GLN A 427 19.35 15.55 -16.26
CA GLN A 427 19.69 14.32 -15.51
C GLN A 427 21.20 14.00 -15.61
N ASP A 428 21.85 14.38 -16.72
CA ASP A 428 23.31 14.31 -16.89
C ASP A 428 24.05 15.38 -16.06
N TRP A 429 23.44 16.56 -15.83
CA TRP A 429 23.95 17.58 -14.93
C TRP A 429 23.91 17.13 -13.47
N ALA A 430 22.79 16.52 -13.06
CA ALA A 430 22.62 15.92 -11.74
C ALA A 430 23.76 14.91 -11.46
N THR A 431 24.08 14.01 -12.38
CA THR A 431 25.18 13.04 -12.17
C THR A 431 26.54 13.71 -11.87
N VAL A 432 26.81 14.88 -12.46
CA VAL A 432 28.08 15.61 -12.25
C VAL A 432 28.07 16.42 -10.97
N ALA A 433 27.00 17.17 -10.70
CA ALA A 433 26.88 17.97 -9.49
C ALA A 433 26.94 17.09 -8.21
N GLU A 434 26.56 15.81 -8.28
CA GLU A 434 26.65 14.83 -7.18
C GLU A 434 28.11 14.51 -6.87
N SER A 435 28.90 14.27 -7.93
CA SER A 435 30.35 14.03 -7.86
C SER A 435 31.11 15.25 -7.34
N GLU A 436 30.70 16.45 -7.76
CA GLU A 436 31.28 17.71 -7.34
C GLU A 436 30.96 18.01 -5.86
N LEU A 437 29.71 17.88 -5.43
CA LEU A 437 29.29 18.04 -4.03
C LEU A 437 29.91 16.99 -3.10
N GLN A 438 29.99 15.73 -3.52
CA GLN A 438 30.68 14.68 -2.76
C GLN A 438 32.20 14.98 -2.61
N ALA A 439 32.80 15.71 -3.56
CA ALA A 439 34.17 16.20 -3.40
C ALA A 439 34.27 17.34 -2.36
N VAL A 440 33.26 18.22 -2.26
CA VAL A 440 33.18 19.25 -1.21
C VAL A 440 32.99 18.62 0.17
N TRP A 441 31.96 17.78 0.33
CA TRP A 441 31.62 17.15 1.62
C TRP A 441 32.68 16.19 2.16
N SER A 442 33.56 15.67 1.28
CA SER A 442 34.74 14.89 1.69
C SER A 442 36.03 15.72 1.81
N GLY A 443 35.94 17.06 1.81
CA GLY A 443 37.06 17.98 2.01
C GLY A 443 38.10 18.01 0.88
N LYS A 444 37.76 17.48 -0.30
CA LYS A 444 38.66 17.36 -1.47
C LYS A 444 38.56 18.56 -2.42
N ARG A 445 37.60 19.45 -2.21
CA ARG A 445 37.29 20.59 -3.07
C ARG A 445 36.63 21.71 -2.25
N SER A 446 36.81 22.96 -2.68
CA SER A 446 36.05 24.09 -2.14
C SER A 446 34.62 24.10 -2.72
N ALA A 447 33.65 24.65 -2.00
CA ALA A 447 32.31 24.86 -2.54
C ALA A 447 32.32 25.74 -3.81
N ASP A 448 33.16 26.77 -3.84
CA ASP A 448 33.37 27.68 -4.98
C ASP A 448 33.83 26.95 -6.26
N ASP A 449 34.90 26.13 -6.17
CA ASP A 449 35.41 25.33 -7.29
C ASP A 449 34.39 24.31 -7.81
N ALA A 450 33.50 23.82 -6.94
CA ALA A 450 32.43 22.89 -7.30
C ALA A 450 31.29 23.62 -8.02
N VAL A 451 30.78 24.70 -7.42
CA VAL A 451 29.73 25.58 -7.98
C VAL A 451 30.12 26.09 -9.36
N GLY A 452 31.35 26.58 -9.55
CA GLY A 452 31.81 27.02 -10.86
C GLY A 452 31.74 25.93 -11.92
N ARG A 453 31.97 24.66 -11.58
CA ARG A 453 31.88 23.53 -12.53
C ARG A 453 30.44 23.10 -12.81
N MET A 454 29.60 23.15 -11.78
CA MET A 454 28.16 22.96 -11.92
C MET A 454 27.57 24.03 -12.87
N ALA A 455 28.01 25.29 -12.75
CA ALA A 455 27.63 26.38 -13.63
C ALA A 455 28.06 26.16 -15.08
N ASN A 456 29.34 25.87 -15.34
CA ASN A 456 29.85 25.65 -16.70
C ASN A 456 29.05 24.57 -17.47
N GLN A 457 28.72 23.44 -16.81
CA GLN A 457 27.91 22.41 -17.46
C GLN A 457 26.43 22.81 -17.60
N ALA A 458 25.89 23.56 -16.63
CA ALA A 458 24.53 24.08 -16.74
C ALA A 458 24.39 25.03 -17.95
N GLU A 459 25.38 25.87 -18.21
CA GLU A 459 25.42 26.75 -19.39
C GLU A 459 25.40 25.95 -20.71
N ASP A 460 26.25 24.94 -20.88
CA ASP A 460 26.28 24.06 -22.07
C ASP A 460 24.90 23.42 -22.36
N LEU A 461 24.16 23.04 -21.32
CA LEU A 461 22.83 22.40 -21.43
C LEU A 461 21.72 23.43 -21.68
N LEU A 462 21.82 24.63 -21.09
CA LEU A 462 20.92 25.76 -21.34
C LEU A 462 21.04 26.27 -22.79
N GLU A 463 22.25 26.32 -23.35
CA GLU A 463 22.44 26.61 -24.78
C GLU A 463 21.77 25.55 -25.66
N THR A 464 21.97 24.26 -25.33
CA THR A 464 21.34 23.15 -26.06
C THR A 464 19.81 23.22 -26.02
N LEU A 465 19.23 23.61 -24.88
CA LEU A 465 17.78 23.78 -24.72
C LEU A 465 17.16 24.90 -25.54
N ALA A 466 17.87 26.02 -25.71
CA ALA A 466 17.36 27.18 -26.44
C ALA A 466 17.07 26.88 -27.93
N ASP A 467 17.70 25.82 -28.47
CA ASP A 467 17.50 25.37 -29.84
C ASP A 467 16.37 24.33 -30.01
N GLU A 468 15.81 23.76 -28.94
CA GLU A 468 14.71 22.80 -29.04
C GLU A 468 13.36 23.45 -29.42
N PRO A 469 12.56 22.82 -30.31
CA PRO A 469 11.27 23.38 -30.74
C PRO A 469 10.24 23.57 -29.62
N VAL A 470 10.21 22.63 -28.66
CA VAL A 470 9.27 22.66 -27.51
C VAL A 470 9.60 23.83 -26.58
N THR A 471 10.88 24.02 -26.29
CA THR A 471 11.38 25.15 -25.48
C THR A 471 11.03 26.49 -26.13
N ARG A 472 11.22 26.64 -27.46
CA ARG A 472 10.85 27.88 -28.16
C ARG A 472 9.35 28.21 -28.06
N GLN A 473 8.49 27.19 -28.17
CA GLN A 473 7.04 27.38 -28.05
C GLN A 473 6.64 27.75 -26.61
N SER A 474 7.26 27.12 -25.61
CA SER A 474 7.00 27.35 -24.18
C SER A 474 7.57 28.68 -23.68
N VAL A 475 8.76 29.08 -24.13
CA VAL A 475 9.36 30.40 -23.85
C VAL A 475 8.49 31.53 -24.43
N GLU A 476 7.89 31.35 -25.62
CA GLU A 476 6.89 32.29 -26.12
C GLU A 476 5.64 32.38 -25.22
N VAL A 477 5.17 31.25 -24.65
CA VAL A 477 4.02 31.23 -23.73
C VAL A 477 4.36 31.88 -22.39
N THR A 478 5.52 31.60 -21.80
CA THR A 478 5.99 32.20 -20.54
C THR A 478 6.26 33.70 -20.70
N ALA A 479 6.83 34.12 -21.83
CA ALA A 479 6.97 35.54 -22.18
C ALA A 479 5.59 36.23 -22.32
N ARG A 480 4.60 35.57 -22.93
CA ARG A 480 3.21 36.06 -22.98
C ARG A 480 2.57 36.11 -21.59
N ARG A 481 2.80 35.14 -20.69
CA ARG A 481 2.33 35.19 -19.28
C ARG A 481 2.95 36.40 -18.55
N ARG A 482 4.26 36.61 -18.61
CA ARG A 482 4.91 37.82 -18.01
C ARG A 482 4.38 39.13 -18.61
N ALA A 483 4.02 39.15 -19.90
CA ALA A 483 3.45 40.34 -20.54
C ALA A 483 1.93 40.56 -20.29
N THR A 484 1.22 39.61 -19.65
CA THR A 484 -0.24 39.68 -19.44
C THR A 484 -0.67 39.77 -17.98
N VAL A 485 0.25 39.78 -17.02
CA VAL A 485 -0.03 40.23 -15.64
C VAL A 485 -0.04 41.77 -15.63
N PRO A 486 -1.19 42.43 -15.42
CA PRO A 486 -1.21 43.87 -15.21
C PRO A 486 -0.80 44.17 -13.76
N ASP A 487 -0.13 45.29 -13.52
CA ASP A 487 0.04 45.84 -12.17
C ASP A 487 -1.31 45.83 -11.42
N ARG A 488 -1.38 45.13 -10.28
CA ARG A 488 -2.61 45.02 -9.48
C ARG A 488 -3.07 46.44 -9.09
N PRO A 489 -4.27 46.90 -9.49
CA PRO A 489 -4.76 48.20 -9.06
C PRO A 489 -5.06 48.17 -7.55
N THR A 490 -4.43 49.08 -6.82
CA THR A 490 -4.70 49.30 -5.39
C THR A 490 -6.10 49.85 -5.19
N LEU A 491 -7.00 49.04 -4.61
CA LEU A 491 -8.30 49.51 -4.13
C LEU A 491 -8.20 49.92 -2.65
N PRO A 492 -8.68 51.12 -2.26
CA PRO A 492 -8.44 51.66 -0.93
C PRO A 492 -9.37 51.06 0.12
N VAL A 493 -8.82 50.29 1.06
CA VAL A 493 -9.51 49.89 2.28
C VAL A 493 -9.63 51.10 3.21
N THR A 494 -10.82 51.67 3.32
CA THR A 494 -11.11 52.73 4.29
C THR A 494 -11.51 52.13 5.63
N ASN A 495 -10.55 52.07 6.55
CA ASN A 495 -10.83 51.75 7.95
C ASN A 495 -11.76 52.82 8.56
N THR A 496 -12.90 52.39 9.09
CA THR A 496 -13.66 53.21 10.05
C THR A 496 -14.25 52.32 11.14
N LEU A 497 -13.49 52.14 12.23
CA LEU A 497 -14.04 51.67 13.50
C LEU A 497 -14.84 52.81 14.14
N ALA A 498 -16.10 52.54 14.47
CA ALA A 498 -16.89 53.39 15.36
C ALA A 498 -17.76 52.49 16.25
N ALA A 499 -17.47 52.47 17.55
CA ALA A 499 -18.30 51.81 18.55
C ALA A 499 -19.53 52.67 18.88
N THR A 500 -20.67 52.05 19.23
CA THR A 500 -21.65 52.66 20.13
C THR A 500 -22.57 51.63 20.79
N GLU A 501 -22.91 51.97 22.03
CA GLU A 501 -23.56 51.22 23.09
C GLU A 501 -25.05 50.85 22.86
N SER A 502 -25.46 49.74 23.49
CA SER A 502 -26.69 49.58 24.32
C SER A 502 -28.11 49.84 23.78
N GLY A 503 -29.09 49.11 24.33
CA GLY A 503 -30.51 49.51 24.32
C GLY A 503 -31.49 48.34 24.20
N ALA A 504 -32.37 48.15 25.19
CA ALA A 504 -33.34 47.04 25.26
C ALA A 504 -34.79 47.48 24.91
N VAL A 505 -35.75 46.56 25.14
CA VAL A 505 -37.23 46.66 25.03
C VAL A 505 -37.80 46.25 23.64
N GLY A 506 -38.82 45.38 23.51
CA GLY A 506 -39.48 44.51 24.49
C GLY A 506 -40.82 43.89 24.04
N MET A 507 -41.11 42.68 24.53
CA MET A 507 -42.42 41.98 24.69
C MET A 507 -43.31 41.57 23.49
N GLY A 508 -43.79 40.31 23.56
CA GLY A 508 -44.92 39.76 22.76
C GLY A 508 -45.13 38.25 22.95
N MET A 509 -45.82 37.80 24.01
CA MET A 509 -46.04 36.37 24.36
C MET A 509 -47.27 35.71 23.68
N HIS A 510 -47.31 34.37 23.62
CA HIS A 510 -48.33 33.41 24.19
C HIS A 510 -48.11 31.98 23.56
N TRP A 511 -47.66 30.93 24.28
CA TRP A 511 -48.39 29.93 25.15
C TRP A 511 -49.16 28.81 24.38
N PRO A 512 -49.35 27.54 24.89
CA PRO A 512 -48.98 26.94 26.19
C PRO A 512 -48.43 25.46 26.19
N LEU A 513 -48.40 24.86 27.39
CA LEU A 513 -47.85 23.56 27.85
C LEU A 513 -48.56 22.26 27.40
N ALA A 514 -47.85 21.11 27.52
CA ALA A 514 -48.36 19.84 28.09
C ALA A 514 -47.21 19.00 28.71
N ALA A 515 -47.51 18.06 29.61
CA ALA A 515 -46.53 17.28 30.40
C ALA A 515 -46.76 15.75 30.31
N ALA A 516 -45.71 14.96 30.56
CA ALA A 516 -45.74 13.51 30.81
C ALA A 516 -44.50 13.12 31.66
N THR A 517 -44.66 12.90 32.98
CA THR A 517 -44.76 11.58 33.66
C THR A 517 -43.55 10.65 33.48
N GLU A 518 -42.86 10.40 34.60
CA GLU A 518 -41.82 9.38 34.75
C GLU A 518 -42.38 7.96 34.55
N ILE A 519 -41.60 7.09 33.90
CA ILE A 519 -41.74 5.64 34.03
C ILE A 519 -40.37 5.10 34.43
N SER A 520 -40.28 4.57 35.65
CA SER A 520 -39.10 3.83 36.10
C SER A 520 -39.14 2.43 35.52
N VAL A 521 -38.15 2.09 34.69
CA VAL A 521 -37.83 0.70 34.34
C VAL A 521 -36.41 0.43 34.80
N THR A 522 -36.29 -0.39 35.84
CA THR A 522 -35.01 -0.93 36.30
C THR A 522 -34.49 -1.95 35.29
N ALA A 523 -33.67 -1.50 34.34
CA ALA A 523 -32.82 -2.40 33.56
C ALA A 523 -31.70 -2.97 34.46
N PRO A 524 -31.28 -4.23 34.27
CA PRO A 524 -30.27 -4.85 35.11
C PRO A 524 -28.89 -4.20 34.94
N ILE A 525 -28.17 -4.22 36.06
CA ILE A 525 -26.83 -3.68 36.26
C ILE A 525 -25.87 -4.05 35.13
N SER A 526 -25.29 -3.02 34.51
CA SER A 526 -23.97 -2.98 33.85
C SER A 526 -23.42 -4.33 33.40
N GLU A 527 -23.62 -4.65 32.12
CA GLU A 527 -22.48 -5.15 31.36
C GLU A 527 -21.36 -4.11 31.54
N ARG A 528 -20.23 -4.54 32.11
CA ARG A 528 -19.12 -3.63 32.36
C ARG A 528 -18.53 -3.29 31.01
N LEU A 529 -18.45 -2.00 30.70
CA LEU A 529 -17.39 -1.49 29.83
C LEU A 529 -16.08 -2.09 30.39
N GLN A 530 -15.53 -3.07 29.66
CA GLN A 530 -14.18 -3.53 29.94
C GLN A 530 -13.28 -2.30 29.83
N PRO A 531 -12.37 -2.05 30.79
CA PRO A 531 -11.38 -1.00 30.61
C PRO A 531 -10.65 -1.25 29.30
N ALA A 532 -10.36 -0.20 28.54
CA ALA A 532 -9.49 -0.32 27.38
C ALA A 532 -8.14 -0.90 27.87
N LEU A 533 -7.90 -2.16 27.50
CA LEU A 533 -6.63 -2.84 27.70
C LEU A 533 -5.60 -2.26 26.72
N PRO A 534 -4.29 -2.38 27.00
CA PRO A 534 -3.28 -1.47 26.47
C PRO A 534 -3.05 -1.65 24.97
N PHE A 535 -2.24 -0.75 24.40
CA PHE A 535 -1.71 -0.85 23.03
C PHE A 535 -1.24 -2.28 22.68
N PRO A 536 -1.39 -2.70 21.41
CA PRO A 536 -0.89 -4.00 20.91
C PRO A 536 0.53 -4.30 21.40
N ARG A 537 0.69 -5.45 22.06
CA ARG A 537 1.95 -5.86 22.70
C ARG A 537 2.73 -6.77 21.78
N HIS A 538 4.05 -6.61 21.79
CA HIS A 538 4.98 -7.44 21.03
C HIS A 538 5.68 -8.40 21.99
N PHE A 539 5.46 -9.69 21.79
CA PHE A 539 6.15 -10.77 22.49
C PHE A 539 7.24 -11.34 21.58
N TYR A 540 8.42 -11.59 22.14
CA TYR A 540 9.55 -12.20 21.45
C TYR A 540 9.79 -13.60 22.02
N VAL A 541 9.93 -14.58 21.14
CA VAL A 541 10.17 -15.99 21.48
C VAL A 541 11.44 -16.44 20.79
N SER A 542 12.24 -17.26 21.47
CA SER A 542 13.48 -17.86 20.94
C SER A 542 13.68 -19.23 21.58
N PRO A 543 14.17 -20.26 20.88
CA PRO A 543 14.43 -21.58 21.49
C PRO A 543 15.51 -21.56 22.58
N THR A 544 16.24 -20.46 22.70
CA THR A 544 17.24 -20.19 23.74
C THR A 544 16.76 -19.22 24.84
N GLY A 545 15.48 -18.85 24.83
CA GLY A 545 14.84 -17.95 25.79
C GLY A 545 14.53 -18.62 27.14
N ASP A 546 13.68 -17.95 27.92
CA ASP A 546 13.25 -18.43 29.24
C ASP A 546 11.81 -17.96 29.52
N ASP A 547 10.89 -18.88 29.77
CA ASP A 547 9.48 -18.57 30.06
C ASP A 547 9.26 -17.86 31.41
N ARG A 548 10.32 -17.63 32.19
CA ARG A 548 10.29 -16.72 33.35
C ARG A 548 10.46 -15.25 32.95
N HIS A 549 10.81 -14.96 31.70
CA HIS A 549 10.83 -13.60 31.18
C HIS A 549 9.42 -13.07 30.89
N THR A 550 9.32 -11.77 30.61
CA THR A 550 8.04 -11.16 30.18
C THR A 550 7.75 -11.35 28.70
N GLY A 551 8.75 -11.73 27.90
CA GLY A 551 8.66 -11.77 26.44
C GLY A 551 8.65 -10.40 25.76
N LEU A 552 8.45 -9.30 26.48
CA LEU A 552 8.23 -7.98 25.88
C LEU A 552 9.50 -7.28 25.34
N ARG A 553 10.64 -7.99 25.29
CA ARG A 553 11.94 -7.49 24.80
C ARG A 553 12.73 -8.60 24.13
N THR A 554 13.40 -8.29 23.01
CA THR A 554 14.32 -9.20 22.29
C THR A 554 15.47 -9.73 23.14
N THR A 555 15.91 -8.99 24.16
CA THR A 555 16.97 -9.40 25.10
C THR A 555 16.49 -10.31 26.24
N PHE A 556 15.17 -10.43 26.42
CA PHE A 556 14.54 -11.31 27.40
C PHE A 556 13.36 -12.06 26.74
N PRO A 557 13.62 -12.89 25.72
CA PRO A 557 12.58 -13.61 25.01
C PRO A 557 12.05 -14.78 25.86
N LEU A 558 10.81 -15.16 25.58
CA LEU A 558 10.23 -16.42 26.05
C LEU A 558 10.93 -17.61 25.36
N ALA A 559 10.86 -18.78 25.98
CA ALA A 559 11.38 -20.01 25.41
C ALA A 559 10.38 -20.66 24.44
N THR A 560 9.08 -20.59 24.74
CA THR A 560 8.02 -21.33 24.03
C THR A 560 6.97 -20.43 23.39
N ILE A 561 6.46 -20.84 22.23
CA ILE A 561 5.33 -20.20 21.55
C ILE A 561 4.06 -20.41 22.37
N GLN A 562 3.92 -21.58 23.02
CA GLN A 562 2.78 -21.85 23.88
C GLN A 562 2.68 -20.85 25.05
N HIS A 563 3.78 -20.52 25.75
CA HIS A 563 3.72 -19.55 26.84
C HIS A 563 3.44 -18.13 26.34
N ALA A 564 3.94 -17.76 25.15
CA ALA A 564 3.54 -16.51 24.52
C ALA A 564 2.03 -16.45 24.27
N LEU A 565 1.43 -17.53 23.79
CA LEU A 565 -0.01 -17.64 23.53
C LEU A 565 -0.88 -17.59 24.80
N GLU A 566 -0.35 -17.97 25.96
CA GLU A 566 -1.02 -17.81 27.26
C GLU A 566 -1.09 -16.34 27.73
N LEU A 567 -0.23 -15.46 27.18
CA LEU A 567 -0.06 -14.06 27.60
C LEU A 567 -0.73 -13.05 26.67
N VAL A 568 -0.97 -13.39 25.40
CA VAL A 568 -1.54 -12.49 24.38
C VAL A 568 -3.01 -12.14 24.61
N ALA A 569 -3.38 -10.97 24.09
CA ALA A 569 -4.73 -10.44 23.96
C ALA A 569 -4.99 -10.05 22.49
N PRO A 570 -6.25 -9.77 22.08
CA PRO A 570 -6.55 -9.33 20.72
C PRO A 570 -5.69 -8.14 20.26
N GLY A 571 -5.02 -8.28 19.12
CA GLY A 571 -4.11 -7.28 18.54
C GLY A 571 -2.64 -7.54 18.82
N ASP A 572 -2.29 -8.35 19.82
CA ASP A 572 -0.89 -8.63 20.15
C ASP A 572 -0.18 -9.43 19.06
N THR A 573 1.15 -9.25 18.96
CA THR A 573 2.00 -9.94 17.99
C THR A 573 3.09 -10.75 18.69
N ILE A 574 3.28 -12.01 18.27
CA ILE A 574 4.34 -12.91 18.67
C ILE A 574 5.40 -12.94 17.55
N HIS A 575 6.64 -12.62 17.89
CA HIS A 575 7.81 -12.59 17.01
C HIS A 575 8.70 -13.80 17.31
N LEU A 576 8.88 -14.68 16.33
CA LEU A 576 9.72 -15.87 16.45
C LEU A 576 11.14 -15.56 15.95
N ALA A 577 12.13 -15.79 16.79
CA ALA A 577 13.53 -15.81 16.37
C ALA A 577 13.85 -17.08 15.54
N PRO A 578 14.87 -17.05 14.66
CA PRO A 578 15.39 -18.25 14.01
C PRO A 578 15.75 -19.38 14.99
N GLY A 579 15.45 -20.62 14.62
CA GLY A 579 15.74 -21.84 15.37
C GLY A 579 14.58 -22.82 15.37
N SER A 580 14.83 -24.03 15.89
CA SER A 580 13.83 -25.10 16.01
C SER A 580 13.09 -25.04 17.35
N TYR A 581 11.76 -24.99 17.27
CA TYR A 581 10.83 -25.07 18.39
C TYR A 581 10.22 -26.48 18.38
N PHE A 582 10.37 -27.25 19.46
CA PHE A 582 9.82 -28.61 19.57
C PHE A 582 8.68 -28.61 20.58
N GLU A 583 7.48 -28.26 20.10
CA GLU A 583 6.29 -28.07 20.93
C GLU A 583 5.02 -28.33 20.13
N ASN A 584 3.98 -28.86 20.77
CA ASN A 584 2.64 -28.85 20.22
C ASN A 584 1.88 -27.66 20.80
N VAL A 585 1.50 -26.74 19.93
CA VAL A 585 0.97 -25.42 20.30
C VAL A 585 -0.55 -25.41 20.21
N THR A 586 -1.23 -24.71 21.12
CA THR A 586 -2.68 -24.49 21.10
C THR A 586 -3.03 -23.02 21.30
N SER A 587 -3.91 -22.48 20.45
CA SER A 587 -4.42 -21.11 20.59
C SER A 587 -5.27 -20.97 21.87
N VAL A 588 -5.09 -19.87 22.63
CA VAL A 588 -5.70 -19.69 23.97
C VAL A 588 -6.86 -18.69 23.97
N THR A 589 -6.88 -17.72 23.04
CA THR A 589 -7.93 -16.70 22.96
C THR A 589 -8.12 -16.22 21.52
N SER A 590 -9.28 -15.67 21.18
CA SER A 590 -9.50 -15.10 19.83
C SER A 590 -8.94 -13.68 19.73
N GLY A 591 -8.45 -13.31 18.56
CA GLY A 591 -8.32 -11.91 18.17
C GLY A 591 -9.69 -11.27 17.87
N ARG A 592 -9.68 -10.16 17.15
CA ARG A 592 -10.86 -9.49 16.59
C ARG A 592 -10.61 -9.15 15.13
N ALA A 593 -11.66 -8.96 14.34
CA ALA A 593 -11.54 -8.58 12.92
C ALA A 593 -10.67 -7.33 12.68
N ASN A 594 -10.67 -6.39 13.62
CA ASN A 594 -9.86 -5.16 13.59
C ASN A 594 -8.63 -5.20 14.53
N ALA A 595 -8.36 -6.33 15.18
CA ALA A 595 -7.23 -6.55 16.08
C ALA A 595 -6.91 -8.07 16.13
N PRO A 596 -6.42 -8.65 15.03
CA PRO A 596 -6.05 -10.07 14.99
C PRO A 596 -4.84 -10.34 15.89
N ILE A 597 -4.68 -11.58 16.35
CA ILE A 597 -3.45 -12.02 17.02
C ILE A 597 -2.48 -12.50 15.94
N THR A 598 -1.30 -11.91 15.88
CA THR A 598 -0.31 -12.23 14.85
C THR A 598 0.80 -13.11 15.42
N ILE A 599 1.21 -14.14 14.69
CA ILE A 599 2.44 -14.90 14.95
C ILE A 599 3.28 -14.82 13.68
N MET A 600 4.47 -14.25 13.79
CA MET A 600 5.35 -14.03 12.65
C MET A 600 6.79 -14.40 12.94
N GLY A 601 7.50 -14.90 11.93
CA GLY A 601 8.91 -15.22 12.01
C GLY A 601 9.52 -15.35 10.61
N PRO A 602 10.85 -15.44 10.52
CA PRO A 602 11.51 -15.81 9.27
C PRO A 602 11.38 -17.33 9.02
N PRO A 603 11.60 -17.83 7.79
CA PRO A 603 11.50 -19.26 7.50
C PRO A 603 12.43 -20.15 8.34
N GLU A 604 13.52 -19.60 8.87
CA GLU A 604 14.45 -20.28 9.79
C GLU A 604 13.89 -20.45 11.21
N ALA A 605 12.75 -19.83 11.56
CA ALA A 605 11.96 -20.22 12.72
C ALA A 605 11.11 -21.44 12.33
N ILE A 606 11.44 -22.61 12.89
CA ILE A 606 10.86 -23.90 12.48
C ILE A 606 10.10 -24.49 13.66
N LEU A 607 8.78 -24.56 13.55
CA LEU A 607 7.92 -25.26 14.51
C LEU A 607 7.81 -26.74 14.13
N HIS A 608 8.34 -27.59 15.00
CA HIS A 608 8.22 -29.03 15.01
C HIS A 608 7.23 -29.45 16.10
N GLY A 609 6.42 -30.50 15.88
CA GLY A 609 5.72 -31.16 16.97
C GLY A 609 6.71 -31.76 17.98
N ASN A 610 6.27 -32.08 19.20
CA ASN A 610 7.09 -32.78 20.20
C ASN A 610 6.87 -34.32 20.22
N GLY A 611 5.85 -34.81 19.51
CA GLY A 611 5.45 -36.22 19.42
C GLY A 611 4.27 -36.62 20.33
N ASP A 612 3.85 -35.77 21.28
CA ASP A 612 2.77 -36.08 22.22
C ASP A 612 1.35 -35.85 21.65
N ALA A 613 1.23 -35.14 20.51
CA ALA A 613 -0.06 -34.80 19.89
C ALA A 613 -0.03 -34.89 18.36
N SER A 614 -1.21 -35.17 17.78
CA SER A 614 -1.41 -35.34 16.33
C SER A 614 -1.40 -34.04 15.52
N ALA A 615 -1.32 -32.87 16.16
CA ALA A 615 -1.31 -31.56 15.51
C ALA A 615 -0.19 -30.67 16.05
N GLY A 616 0.69 -30.16 15.19
CA GLY A 616 1.79 -29.26 15.56
C GLY A 616 1.29 -27.93 16.14
N PHE A 617 0.27 -27.35 15.49
CA PHE A 617 -0.51 -26.23 16.02
C PHE A 617 -2.00 -26.53 15.91
N TYR A 618 -2.68 -26.60 17.05
CA TYR A 618 -4.13 -26.70 17.17
C TYR A 618 -4.76 -25.30 17.36
N LEU A 619 -5.47 -24.83 16.34
CA LEU A 619 -6.03 -23.48 16.28
C LEU A 619 -7.55 -23.53 16.36
N THR A 620 -8.10 -23.06 17.47
CA THR A 620 -9.52 -23.18 17.84
C THR A 620 -10.21 -21.83 18.03
N HIS A 621 -9.47 -20.74 17.79
CA HIS A 621 -9.86 -19.36 18.04
C HIS A 621 -9.77 -18.51 16.77
N SER A 622 -10.62 -17.49 16.67
CA SER A 622 -10.75 -16.67 15.45
C SER A 622 -9.79 -15.48 15.40
N TYR A 623 -9.62 -14.92 14.20
CA TYR A 623 -8.82 -13.73 13.92
C TYR A 623 -7.34 -13.88 14.31
N TYR A 624 -6.68 -14.86 13.68
CA TYR A 624 -5.24 -15.07 13.77
C TYR A 624 -4.56 -14.73 12.44
N THR A 625 -3.32 -14.28 12.48
CA THR A 625 -2.45 -14.17 11.29
C THR A 625 -1.16 -14.93 11.55
N LEU A 626 -0.84 -15.91 10.71
CA LEU A 626 0.38 -16.72 10.78
C LEU A 626 1.25 -16.39 9.57
N ALA A 627 2.47 -15.88 9.79
CA ALA A 627 3.27 -15.29 8.73
C ALA A 627 4.75 -15.70 8.72
N GLY A 628 5.25 -16.13 7.56
CA GLY A 628 6.68 -16.23 7.23
C GLY A 628 7.45 -17.44 7.77
N PHE A 629 7.02 -18.05 8.88
CA PHE A 629 7.76 -19.13 9.54
C PHE A 629 7.51 -20.52 8.93
N THR A 630 8.32 -21.50 9.30
CA THR A 630 8.19 -22.89 8.82
C THR A 630 7.47 -23.75 9.84
N MET A 631 6.58 -24.62 9.39
CA MET A 631 6.10 -25.79 10.12
C MET A 631 6.68 -27.06 9.47
N ASP A 632 7.36 -27.88 10.26
CA ASP A 632 8.04 -29.09 9.80
C ASP A 632 7.52 -30.28 10.60
N GLY A 633 6.93 -31.27 9.93
CA GLY A 633 6.37 -32.43 10.59
C GLY A 633 7.42 -33.33 11.22
N LEU A 634 8.66 -33.33 10.71
CA LEU A 634 9.75 -34.16 11.23
C LEU A 634 10.20 -33.66 12.61
N HIS A 635 10.01 -34.49 13.65
CA HIS A 635 10.49 -34.24 15.01
C HIS A 635 11.34 -35.38 15.60
N GLY A 636 11.28 -36.58 15.03
CA GLY A 636 12.00 -37.77 15.50
C GLY A 636 13.04 -38.30 14.50
N ASP A 637 13.14 -39.62 14.42
CA ASP A 637 13.97 -40.29 13.41
C ASP A 637 13.25 -40.22 12.05
N PRO A 638 13.86 -39.69 10.98
CA PRO A 638 13.20 -39.59 9.67
C PRO A 638 12.93 -40.95 9.01
N THR A 639 13.44 -42.05 9.54
CA THR A 639 13.18 -43.41 9.08
C THR A 639 12.09 -44.14 9.88
N ASP A 640 11.52 -43.49 10.89
CA ASP A 640 10.45 -44.01 11.74
C ASP A 640 9.14 -43.23 11.48
N PRO A 641 8.00 -43.88 11.18
CA PRO A 641 6.72 -43.19 11.06
C PRO A 641 6.34 -42.40 12.33
N ASP A 642 6.71 -42.87 13.53
CA ASP A 642 6.46 -42.14 14.79
C ASP A 642 7.33 -40.87 14.93
N GLY A 643 8.23 -40.61 13.99
CA GLY A 643 9.04 -39.38 13.90
C GLY A 643 8.34 -38.19 13.25
N TYR A 644 7.09 -38.33 12.79
CA TYR A 644 6.37 -37.31 12.00
C TYR A 644 5.03 -36.87 12.60
N THR A 645 4.82 -35.55 12.64
CA THR A 645 3.57 -34.92 13.05
C THR A 645 2.48 -35.15 12.00
N GLN A 646 1.36 -35.76 12.42
CA GLN A 646 0.22 -36.11 11.56
C GLN A 646 -0.44 -34.90 10.87
N LYS A 647 -0.59 -33.76 11.56
CA LYS A 647 -1.14 -32.51 11.01
C LYS A 647 -0.25 -31.34 11.41
N LEU A 648 0.15 -30.47 10.49
CA LEU A 648 0.99 -29.33 10.89
C LEU A 648 0.12 -28.25 11.52
N LEU A 649 -0.79 -27.67 10.74
CA LEU A 649 -1.79 -26.72 11.23
C LEU A 649 -3.19 -27.35 11.20
N TYR A 650 -3.78 -27.58 12.37
CA TYR A 650 -5.12 -28.14 12.51
C TYR A 650 -6.08 -27.11 13.11
N VAL A 651 -6.94 -26.55 12.27
CA VAL A 651 -7.91 -25.51 12.60
C VAL A 651 -9.27 -26.15 12.84
N GLN A 652 -9.88 -25.91 14.01
CA GLN A 652 -11.14 -26.56 14.36
C GLN A 652 -12.12 -25.65 15.13
N GLY A 653 -13.37 -25.56 14.64
CA GLY A 653 -14.49 -25.00 15.40
C GLY A 653 -14.85 -25.83 16.64
N THR A 654 -14.99 -25.17 17.79
CA THR A 654 -15.24 -25.85 19.10
C THR A 654 -16.63 -25.59 19.69
N GLY A 655 -17.34 -24.57 19.22
CA GLY A 655 -18.74 -24.30 19.61
C GLY A 655 -19.73 -24.86 18.58
N VAL A 656 -20.96 -25.14 18.98
CA VAL A 656 -22.02 -25.64 18.07
C VAL A 656 -22.20 -24.70 16.88
N LYS A 657 -21.93 -25.19 15.66
CA LYS A 657 -21.91 -24.42 14.40
C LYS A 657 -21.10 -23.12 14.45
N ALA A 658 -20.07 -23.07 15.29
CA ALA A 658 -19.18 -21.93 15.47
C ALA A 658 -17.75 -22.32 15.07
N GLY A 659 -17.44 -22.12 13.79
CA GLY A 659 -16.12 -22.36 13.23
C GLY A 659 -15.13 -21.21 13.46
N VAL A 660 -13.86 -21.49 13.15
CA VAL A 660 -12.81 -20.47 13.11
C VAL A 660 -13.02 -19.56 11.91
N THR A 661 -12.89 -18.24 12.12
CA THR A 661 -13.00 -17.23 11.07
C THR A 661 -11.91 -16.17 11.13
N GLY A 662 -11.59 -15.56 9.98
CA GLY A 662 -10.57 -14.52 9.88
C GLY A 662 -9.15 -14.99 10.18
N LEU A 663 -8.89 -16.30 10.10
CA LEU A 663 -7.52 -16.82 10.04
C LEU A 663 -6.89 -16.41 8.70
N ARG A 664 -5.67 -15.88 8.75
CA ARG A 664 -4.81 -15.62 7.58
C ARG A 664 -3.52 -16.43 7.74
N VAL A 665 -3.17 -17.22 6.74
CA VAL A 665 -1.93 -18.02 6.68
C VAL A 665 -1.14 -17.52 5.47
N PHE A 666 0.01 -16.88 5.69
CA PHE A 666 0.64 -16.05 4.66
C PHE A 666 2.15 -16.26 4.57
N ASN A 667 2.67 -16.50 3.36
CA ASN A 667 4.11 -16.70 3.12
C ASN A 667 4.74 -17.78 4.04
N MET A 668 3.96 -18.78 4.45
CA MET A 668 4.37 -19.86 5.34
C MET A 668 5.04 -21.00 4.55
N THR A 669 5.90 -21.78 5.22
CA THR A 669 6.40 -23.04 4.65
C THR A 669 5.88 -24.22 5.46
N PHE A 670 5.21 -25.17 4.80
CA PHE A 670 4.72 -26.42 5.38
C PHE A 670 5.47 -27.58 4.74
N ARG A 671 6.08 -28.44 5.55
CA ARG A 671 6.76 -29.63 5.01
C ARG A 671 6.76 -30.86 5.90
N ASN A 672 6.98 -32.02 5.27
CA ASN A 672 7.16 -33.32 5.91
C ASN A 672 5.98 -33.72 6.83
N ALA A 673 4.74 -33.42 6.46
CA ALA A 673 3.60 -33.83 7.27
C ALA A 673 3.39 -35.34 7.17
N GLY A 674 3.16 -36.00 8.31
CA GLY A 674 2.81 -37.42 8.34
C GLY A 674 1.48 -37.69 7.62
N GLY A 675 0.51 -36.77 7.76
CA GLY A 675 -0.76 -36.74 7.05
C GLY A 675 -0.97 -35.40 6.35
N GLU A 676 -2.02 -34.67 6.72
CA GLU A 676 -2.38 -33.39 6.09
C GLU A 676 -1.42 -32.26 6.52
N CYS A 677 -0.99 -31.38 5.62
CA CYS A 677 -0.20 -30.20 6.02
C CYS A 677 -1.07 -29.17 6.77
N LEU A 678 -2.22 -28.78 6.20
CA LEU A 678 -3.17 -27.86 6.82
C LEU A 678 -4.59 -28.43 6.72
N ARG A 679 -5.36 -28.39 7.82
CA ARG A 679 -6.77 -28.76 7.82
C ARG A 679 -7.67 -27.71 8.47
N LEU A 680 -8.69 -27.28 7.75
CA LEU A 680 -9.82 -26.49 8.23
C LEU A 680 -10.99 -27.45 8.55
N ARG A 681 -11.44 -27.49 9.80
CA ARG A 681 -12.51 -28.40 10.25
C ARG A 681 -13.63 -27.67 11.01
N TYR A 682 -14.85 -28.14 10.80
CA TYR A 682 -16.09 -27.80 11.48
C TYR A 682 -16.47 -26.31 11.39
N PHE A 683 -17.28 -25.99 10.37
CA PHE A 683 -17.84 -24.66 10.10
C PHE A 683 -16.79 -23.55 9.89
N ALA A 684 -15.52 -23.90 9.61
CA ALA A 684 -14.45 -22.93 9.42
C ALA A 684 -14.76 -22.06 8.19
N HIS A 685 -14.83 -20.74 8.38
CA HIS A 685 -15.32 -19.84 7.32
C HIS A 685 -14.60 -18.50 7.20
N HIS A 686 -14.54 -17.94 5.99
CA HIS A 686 -13.88 -16.65 5.73
C HIS A 686 -12.43 -16.63 6.26
N ASN A 687 -11.66 -17.67 5.94
CA ASN A 687 -10.23 -17.77 6.22
C ASN A 687 -9.43 -17.71 4.91
N GLU A 688 -8.21 -17.18 4.97
CA GLU A 688 -7.33 -16.94 3.83
C GLU A 688 -6.04 -17.76 3.98
N ILE A 689 -5.68 -18.53 2.96
CA ILE A 689 -4.42 -19.29 2.90
C ILE A 689 -3.71 -18.90 1.60
N ALA A 690 -2.62 -18.15 1.74
CA ALA A 690 -2.01 -17.46 0.61
C ALA A 690 -0.48 -17.44 0.60
N TYR A 691 0.07 -17.37 -0.62
CA TYR A 691 1.52 -17.23 -0.91
C TYR A 691 2.43 -18.24 -0.18
N SER A 692 1.87 -19.35 0.30
CA SER A 692 2.56 -20.32 1.14
C SER A 692 3.05 -21.51 0.31
N THR A 693 4.10 -22.16 0.77
CA THR A 693 4.68 -23.35 0.13
C THR A 693 4.35 -24.59 0.92
N PHE A 694 3.83 -25.62 0.25
CA PHE A 694 3.50 -26.93 0.80
C PHE A 694 4.32 -27.99 0.07
N HIS A 695 5.12 -28.77 0.79
CA HIS A 695 5.98 -29.79 0.19
C HIS A 695 6.04 -31.05 1.05
N ILE A 696 5.67 -32.21 0.50
CA ILE A 696 5.62 -33.49 1.23
C ILE A 696 4.57 -33.45 2.36
N CYS A 697 3.34 -33.82 2.01
CA CYS A 697 2.22 -34.02 2.93
C CYS A 697 1.70 -35.46 2.73
N GLY A 698 1.66 -36.28 3.79
CA GLY A 698 1.14 -37.66 3.72
C GLY A 698 2.20 -38.75 3.79
N LEU A 699 3.36 -38.49 4.39
CA LEU A 699 4.47 -39.46 4.45
C LEU A 699 4.05 -40.84 4.98
N LEU A 700 3.12 -40.91 5.94
CA LEU A 700 2.69 -42.17 6.54
C LEU A 700 1.98 -43.07 5.52
N ASP A 701 1.09 -42.49 4.71
CA ASP A 701 0.33 -43.24 3.72
C ASP A 701 1.12 -43.45 2.41
N TYR A 702 2.01 -42.52 2.02
CA TYR A 702 2.66 -42.52 0.70
C TYR A 702 4.13 -42.95 0.68
N GLU A 703 4.85 -42.88 1.80
CA GLU A 703 6.25 -43.38 1.93
C GLU A 703 6.34 -44.59 2.87
N PHE A 704 5.56 -44.61 3.97
CA PHE A 704 5.58 -45.71 4.96
C PHE A 704 4.51 -46.81 4.77
N ASP A 705 3.57 -46.66 3.83
CA ASP A 705 2.52 -47.64 3.49
C ASP A 705 1.60 -48.01 4.68
N ASP A 706 1.17 -47.03 5.47
CA ASP A 706 0.22 -47.20 6.60
C ASP A 706 -1.21 -47.59 6.14
N GLY A 707 -1.44 -47.68 4.82
CA GLY A 707 -2.63 -48.27 4.21
C GLY A 707 -3.82 -47.31 4.04
N GLY A 708 -3.67 -46.03 4.36
CA GLY A 708 -4.63 -44.96 4.10
C GLY A 708 -4.40 -44.26 2.76
N LYS A 709 -4.89 -43.01 2.68
CA LYS A 709 -4.76 -42.08 1.53
C LYS A 709 -4.81 -40.60 1.98
N ASN A 710 -4.47 -40.31 3.23
CA ASN A 710 -4.39 -38.95 3.75
C ASN A 710 -3.06 -38.34 3.32
N GLY A 711 -3.07 -37.08 2.90
CA GLY A 711 -1.86 -36.42 2.42
C GLY A 711 -2.14 -35.10 1.73
N GLU A 712 -3.22 -34.44 2.13
CA GLU A 712 -3.66 -33.20 1.53
C GLU A 712 -2.78 -32.03 1.97
N ALA A 713 -2.38 -31.15 1.04
CA ALA A 713 -1.74 -29.89 1.44
C ALA A 713 -2.73 -29.00 2.21
N ILE A 714 -3.96 -28.87 1.69
CA ILE A 714 -5.06 -28.17 2.37
C ILE A 714 -6.34 -29.02 2.34
N TYR A 715 -6.81 -29.45 3.51
CA TYR A 715 -8.06 -30.18 3.69
C TYR A 715 -9.14 -29.21 4.21
N VAL A 716 -10.30 -29.12 3.55
CA VAL A 716 -11.42 -28.28 3.99
C VAL A 716 -12.64 -29.14 4.33
N GLY A 717 -13.13 -29.00 5.56
CA GLY A 717 -14.33 -29.66 6.07
C GLY A 717 -14.08 -31.00 6.74
N THR A 718 -15.08 -31.88 6.68
CA THR A 718 -15.10 -33.21 7.28
C THR A 718 -15.85 -34.17 6.37
N ALA A 719 -15.29 -35.35 6.09
CA ALA A 719 -15.97 -36.38 5.32
C ALA A 719 -17.18 -36.97 6.09
N PRO A 720 -18.23 -37.47 5.41
CA PRO A 720 -19.48 -37.90 6.06
C PRO A 720 -19.33 -38.99 7.13
N ASP A 721 -18.39 -39.92 6.93
CA ASP A 721 -18.03 -40.98 7.88
C ASP A 721 -17.36 -40.47 9.17
N GLN A 722 -17.04 -39.18 9.22
CA GLN A 722 -16.43 -38.49 10.35
C GLN A 722 -17.34 -37.42 10.98
N TRP A 723 -18.61 -37.29 10.56
CA TRP A 723 -19.54 -36.32 11.16
C TRP A 723 -19.97 -36.74 12.57
N ASP A 724 -20.26 -38.02 12.80
CA ASP A 724 -20.70 -38.55 14.11
C ASP A 724 -19.58 -39.23 14.93
N ASP A 725 -18.32 -39.12 14.51
CA ASP A 725 -17.15 -39.75 15.15
C ASP A 725 -16.78 -39.19 16.55
N GLY A 726 -17.55 -38.21 17.03
CA GLY A 726 -17.39 -37.56 18.33
C GLY A 726 -16.29 -36.50 18.39
N LYS A 727 -15.57 -36.21 17.29
CA LYS A 727 -14.57 -35.14 17.24
C LYS A 727 -15.18 -33.77 16.91
N ASN A 728 -16.35 -33.75 16.26
CA ASN A 728 -17.11 -32.53 16.01
C ASN A 728 -18.02 -32.17 17.20
N PRO A 729 -18.26 -30.87 17.49
CA PRO A 729 -19.24 -30.43 18.49
C PRO A 729 -20.68 -30.95 18.27
N THR A 730 -21.05 -31.21 17.02
CA THR A 730 -22.31 -31.88 16.63
C THR A 730 -22.08 -32.79 15.42
N ALA A 731 -23.01 -33.73 15.19
CA ALA A 731 -23.05 -34.57 13.99
C ALA A 731 -23.72 -33.91 12.78
N ASP A 732 -23.81 -32.57 12.75
CA ASP A 732 -24.22 -31.85 11.55
C ASP A 732 -23.15 -31.97 10.45
N PRO A 733 -23.53 -31.91 9.16
CA PRO A 733 -22.59 -31.73 8.07
C PRO A 733 -21.64 -30.55 8.29
N ASP A 734 -20.39 -30.69 7.86
CA ASP A 734 -19.37 -29.67 8.03
C ASP A 734 -19.47 -28.57 6.95
N GLU A 735 -20.26 -27.55 7.25
CA GLU A 735 -20.54 -26.37 6.42
C GLU A 735 -19.38 -25.35 6.38
N SER A 736 -18.12 -25.83 6.36
CA SER A 736 -16.94 -24.98 6.18
C SER A 736 -17.00 -24.24 4.84
N SER A 737 -16.94 -22.90 4.86
CA SER A 737 -17.44 -22.09 3.75
C SER A 737 -16.73 -20.75 3.53
N TYR A 738 -16.72 -20.26 2.29
CA TYR A 738 -16.10 -18.97 1.93
C TYR A 738 -14.62 -18.85 2.32
N ASN A 739 -13.89 -19.97 2.42
CA ASN A 739 -12.44 -19.94 2.60
C ASN A 739 -11.76 -19.66 1.25
N TRP A 740 -10.71 -18.85 1.26
CA TRP A 740 -9.99 -18.40 0.07
C TRP A 740 -8.56 -18.96 0.08
N ILE A 741 -8.23 -19.77 -0.92
CA ILE A 741 -6.95 -20.48 -1.03
C ILE A 741 -6.29 -19.99 -2.33
N HIS A 742 -5.25 -19.15 -2.24
CA HIS A 742 -4.68 -18.55 -3.44
C HIS A 742 -3.17 -18.32 -3.48
N HIS A 743 -2.60 -18.32 -4.69
CA HIS A 743 -1.19 -18.00 -4.93
C HIS A 743 -0.18 -18.91 -4.19
N ASN A 744 -0.61 -20.07 -3.69
CA ASN A 744 0.26 -21.03 -3.01
C ASN A 744 1.00 -21.91 -4.02
N THR A 745 2.15 -22.46 -3.61
CA THR A 745 2.86 -23.52 -4.32
C THR A 745 2.73 -24.82 -3.56
N MET A 746 2.15 -25.85 -4.17
CA MET A 746 1.85 -27.14 -3.56
C MET A 746 2.47 -28.26 -4.39
N ASP A 747 3.44 -28.96 -3.81
CA ASP A 747 4.04 -30.19 -4.32
C ASP A 747 3.84 -31.29 -3.27
N THR A 748 2.66 -31.92 -3.29
CA THR A 748 2.20 -32.72 -2.14
C THR A 748 3.04 -33.97 -1.90
N GLN A 749 3.55 -34.62 -2.96
CA GLN A 749 4.16 -35.95 -2.88
C GLN A 749 3.27 -36.94 -2.08
N GLY A 750 1.96 -36.79 -2.24
CA GLY A 750 0.94 -37.37 -1.36
C GLY A 750 -0.43 -37.40 -2.01
N ASN A 751 -1.47 -36.89 -1.34
CA ASN A 751 -2.81 -36.80 -1.95
C ASN A 751 -3.10 -35.38 -2.49
N GLU A 752 -4.34 -34.89 -2.40
CA GLU A 752 -4.78 -33.67 -3.09
C GLU A 752 -4.02 -32.41 -2.63
N CYS A 753 -3.68 -31.50 -3.55
CA CYS A 753 -3.22 -30.16 -3.18
C CYS A 753 -4.30 -29.43 -2.37
N THR A 754 -5.57 -29.62 -2.74
CA THR A 754 -6.72 -29.18 -1.92
C THR A 754 -7.87 -30.15 -2.10
N ASP A 755 -8.47 -30.65 -1.02
CA ASP A 755 -9.74 -31.38 -1.07
C ASP A 755 -10.79 -30.73 -0.17
N ILE A 756 -11.92 -30.33 -0.75
CA ILE A 756 -13.08 -29.75 -0.08
C ILE A 756 -14.12 -30.84 0.08
N LYS A 757 -14.39 -31.27 1.32
CA LYS A 757 -15.30 -32.39 1.60
C LYS A 757 -16.78 -32.00 1.50
N GLU A 758 -17.64 -33.00 1.59
CA GLU A 758 -19.09 -32.90 1.66
C GLU A 758 -19.56 -31.96 2.79
N GLY A 759 -20.72 -31.32 2.63
CA GLY A 759 -21.21 -30.27 3.52
C GLY A 759 -20.61 -28.88 3.27
N SER A 760 -19.33 -28.79 2.90
CA SER A 760 -18.63 -27.51 2.70
C SER A 760 -19.07 -26.79 1.41
N TYR A 761 -19.07 -25.45 1.40
CA TYR A 761 -19.59 -24.70 0.25
C TYR A 761 -18.99 -23.31 0.03
N GLY A 762 -19.06 -22.80 -1.20
CA GLY A 762 -18.68 -21.42 -1.53
C GLY A 762 -17.20 -21.09 -1.33
N ASN A 763 -16.33 -22.10 -1.17
CA ASN A 763 -14.89 -21.91 -1.04
C ASN A 763 -14.26 -21.61 -2.40
N VAL A 764 -13.18 -20.83 -2.43
CA VAL A 764 -12.52 -20.37 -3.65
C VAL A 764 -11.05 -20.83 -3.65
N VAL A 765 -10.65 -21.57 -4.68
CA VAL A 765 -9.28 -22.04 -4.90
C VAL A 765 -8.76 -21.44 -6.20
N GLU A 766 -7.81 -20.50 -6.13
CA GLU A 766 -7.35 -19.79 -7.32
C GLU A 766 -5.88 -19.37 -7.39
N TYR A 767 -5.32 -19.25 -8.59
CA TYR A 767 -3.92 -18.87 -8.83
C TYR A 767 -2.86 -19.75 -8.15
N ASN A 768 -3.22 -20.94 -7.65
CA ASN A 768 -2.27 -21.86 -7.03
C ASN A 768 -1.50 -22.67 -8.09
N LEU A 769 -0.29 -23.08 -7.74
CA LEU A 769 0.50 -24.07 -8.46
C LEU A 769 0.38 -25.43 -7.74
N CYS A 770 -0.10 -26.46 -8.42
CA CYS A 770 -0.38 -27.78 -7.83
C CYS A 770 0.25 -28.92 -8.64
N THR A 771 1.04 -29.75 -7.97
CA THR A 771 1.72 -30.95 -8.49
C THR A 771 1.93 -31.97 -7.37
N GLY A 772 2.45 -33.15 -7.72
CA GLY A 772 2.96 -34.13 -6.76
C GLY A 772 1.90 -35.07 -6.19
N GLN A 773 0.63 -34.96 -6.59
CA GLN A 773 -0.42 -35.86 -6.13
C GLN A 773 -0.27 -37.27 -6.73
N LEU A 774 -0.42 -38.29 -5.88
CA LEU A 774 -0.07 -39.69 -6.15
C LEU A 774 -1.25 -40.66 -6.21
N ASP A 775 -2.43 -40.35 -5.66
CA ASP A 775 -3.59 -41.25 -5.75
C ASP A 775 -4.24 -41.25 -7.16
N PRO A 776 -4.20 -42.36 -7.93
CA PRO A 776 -4.86 -42.45 -9.24
C PRO A 776 -6.39 -42.26 -9.18
N ASP A 777 -7.04 -42.49 -8.03
CA ASP A 777 -8.49 -42.37 -7.90
C ASP A 777 -8.98 -40.94 -7.63
N SER A 778 -8.09 -40.04 -7.18
CA SER A 778 -8.41 -38.64 -6.82
C SER A 778 -7.89 -37.61 -7.84
N ALA A 779 -7.50 -36.41 -7.40
CA ALA A 779 -7.09 -35.31 -8.27
C ALA A 779 -6.09 -34.34 -7.61
N GLY A 780 -5.50 -33.44 -8.39
CA GLY A 780 -4.75 -32.31 -7.86
C GLY A 780 -5.63 -31.40 -6.98
N LEU A 781 -6.83 -31.03 -7.46
CA LEU A 781 -7.83 -30.29 -6.68
C LEU A 781 -9.18 -31.02 -6.65
N GLY A 782 -9.74 -31.25 -5.46
CA GLY A 782 -11.01 -31.92 -5.22
C GLY A 782 -12.08 -30.98 -4.64
N ALA A 783 -13.30 -31.05 -5.17
CA ALA A 783 -14.49 -30.40 -4.61
C ALA A 783 -15.66 -31.40 -4.53
N ARG A 784 -15.84 -31.96 -3.33
CA ARG A 784 -16.95 -32.83 -2.92
C ARG A 784 -18.07 -32.05 -2.23
N GLY A 785 -17.82 -30.78 -1.86
CA GLY A 785 -18.81 -29.81 -1.40
C GLY A 785 -19.54 -29.08 -2.53
N ASN A 786 -20.48 -28.19 -2.19
CA ASN A 786 -21.35 -27.51 -3.17
C ASN A 786 -20.93 -26.06 -3.49
N HIS A 787 -21.24 -25.53 -4.67
CA HIS A 787 -21.00 -24.12 -5.04
C HIS A 787 -19.55 -23.60 -4.85
N ASN A 788 -18.54 -24.47 -4.85
CA ASN A 788 -17.13 -24.08 -4.73
C ASN A 788 -16.58 -23.67 -6.10
N ILE A 789 -15.56 -22.80 -6.09
CA ILE A 789 -14.97 -22.23 -7.31
C ILE A 789 -13.50 -22.62 -7.40
N ILE A 790 -13.11 -23.31 -8.47
CA ILE A 790 -11.73 -23.64 -8.80
C ILE A 790 -11.35 -22.89 -10.08
N ARG A 791 -10.52 -21.84 -9.97
CA ARG A 791 -10.21 -20.98 -11.13
C ARG A 791 -8.76 -20.53 -11.24
N TYR A 792 -8.28 -20.32 -12.46
CA TYR A 792 -6.94 -19.75 -12.73
C TYR A 792 -5.73 -20.49 -12.09
N ASN A 793 -5.90 -21.72 -11.61
CA ASN A 793 -4.80 -22.53 -11.06
C ASN A 793 -3.97 -23.17 -12.19
N THR A 794 -2.70 -23.45 -11.92
CA THR A 794 -1.85 -24.32 -12.76
C THR A 794 -1.71 -25.68 -12.10
N ILE A 795 -2.29 -26.71 -12.69
CA ILE A 795 -2.43 -28.05 -12.09
C ILE A 795 -1.77 -29.08 -13.00
N TYR A 796 -0.66 -29.68 -12.58
CA TYR A 796 0.17 -30.47 -13.47
C TYR A 796 0.81 -31.71 -12.83
N GLY A 797 1.15 -32.69 -13.67
CA GLY A 797 1.98 -33.84 -13.29
C GLY A 797 1.34 -34.86 -12.34
N ASN A 798 0.10 -34.65 -11.89
CA ASN A 798 -0.57 -35.50 -10.91
C ASN A 798 -0.94 -36.90 -11.48
N ILE A 799 -0.95 -37.91 -10.61
CA ILE A 799 -1.34 -39.29 -10.97
C ILE A 799 -2.86 -39.40 -11.16
N GLY A 800 -3.64 -38.68 -10.34
CA GLY A 800 -5.08 -38.52 -10.47
C GLY A 800 -5.49 -37.61 -11.64
N ALA A 801 -6.70 -37.04 -11.55
CA ALA A 801 -7.16 -35.99 -12.46
C ALA A 801 -6.51 -34.64 -12.10
N GLY A 802 -6.64 -33.63 -12.95
CA GLY A 802 -6.32 -32.25 -12.54
C GLY A 802 -7.35 -31.73 -11.53
N VAL A 803 -8.64 -31.83 -11.87
CA VAL A 803 -9.76 -31.47 -10.98
C VAL A 803 -10.74 -32.63 -10.84
N ARG A 804 -11.31 -32.82 -9.65
CA ARG A 804 -12.42 -33.76 -9.39
C ARG A 804 -13.58 -33.04 -8.71
N LEU A 805 -14.79 -33.22 -9.23
CA LEU A 805 -16.05 -32.67 -8.70
C LEU A 805 -16.98 -33.81 -8.28
N GLY A 806 -17.69 -33.67 -7.16
CA GLY A 806 -18.70 -34.64 -6.70
C GLY A 806 -18.29 -35.40 -5.43
N GLY A 807 -19.19 -35.42 -4.44
CA GLY A 807 -19.07 -36.14 -3.18
C GLY A 807 -20.00 -37.35 -3.04
N HIS A 808 -20.21 -37.84 -1.83
CA HIS A 808 -21.16 -38.91 -1.56
C HIS A 808 -22.61 -38.41 -1.50
N GLU A 809 -23.57 -39.30 -1.77
CA GLU A 809 -24.96 -39.11 -1.36
C GLU A 809 -25.10 -39.53 0.12
N VAL A 810 -25.68 -38.67 0.96
CA VAL A 810 -25.88 -38.93 2.40
C VAL A 810 -27.32 -38.60 2.76
N ASP A 811 -28.05 -39.56 3.35
CA ASP A 811 -29.47 -39.43 3.74
C ASP A 811 -30.40 -38.87 2.64
N GLY A 812 -30.12 -39.19 1.37
CA GLY A 812 -30.88 -38.70 0.21
C GLY A 812 -30.48 -37.30 -0.28
N VAL A 813 -29.39 -36.72 0.25
CA VAL A 813 -28.80 -35.46 -0.18
C VAL A 813 -27.55 -35.72 -1.01
N GLN A 814 -27.55 -35.27 -2.26
CA GLN A 814 -26.38 -35.31 -3.13
C GLN A 814 -25.44 -34.14 -2.81
N TYR A 815 -24.17 -34.41 -2.54
CA TYR A 815 -23.12 -33.40 -2.38
C TYR A 815 -22.20 -33.31 -3.59
N GLY A 816 -21.48 -32.21 -3.73
CA GLY A 816 -20.51 -32.01 -4.80
C GLY A 816 -21.12 -31.42 -6.07
N THR A 817 -22.22 -30.68 -5.95
CA THR A 817 -22.98 -30.10 -7.05
C THR A 817 -22.81 -28.58 -7.15
N GLU A 818 -23.20 -28.02 -8.29
CA GLU A 818 -23.21 -26.58 -8.57
C GLU A 818 -21.85 -25.89 -8.43
N ASN A 819 -20.74 -26.64 -8.49
CA ASN A 819 -19.38 -26.09 -8.48
C ASN A 819 -19.02 -25.43 -9.82
N GLU A 820 -17.98 -24.61 -9.80
CA GLU A 820 -17.43 -23.93 -10.98
C GLU A 820 -15.95 -24.26 -11.20
N VAL A 821 -15.57 -24.56 -12.45
CA VAL A 821 -14.17 -24.84 -12.84
C VAL A 821 -13.83 -24.09 -14.11
N TYR A 822 -13.06 -22.99 -14.00
CA TYR A 822 -12.77 -22.14 -15.17
C TYR A 822 -11.41 -21.45 -15.19
N GLY A 823 -10.87 -21.21 -16.39
CA GLY A 823 -9.62 -20.48 -16.57
C GLY A 823 -8.35 -21.18 -16.07
N ASN A 824 -8.45 -22.42 -15.59
CA ASN A 824 -7.30 -23.18 -15.07
C ASN A 824 -6.42 -23.72 -16.22
N HIS A 825 -5.14 -23.96 -15.96
CA HIS A 825 -4.21 -24.64 -16.87
C HIS A 825 -3.88 -26.04 -16.34
N LEU A 826 -4.46 -27.08 -16.97
CA LEU A 826 -4.31 -28.48 -16.57
C LEU A 826 -3.31 -29.18 -17.49
N ILE A 827 -2.15 -29.61 -16.97
CA ILE A 827 -1.03 -30.09 -17.78
C ILE A 827 -0.57 -31.50 -17.38
N GLY A 828 -0.70 -32.48 -18.28
CA GLY A 828 -0.04 -33.79 -18.10
C GLY A 828 -0.57 -34.66 -16.95
N ASN A 829 -1.73 -34.33 -16.36
CA ASN A 829 -2.36 -35.14 -15.31
C ASN A 829 -2.78 -36.50 -15.90
N ARG A 830 -2.51 -37.59 -15.16
CA ARG A 830 -2.56 -38.94 -15.73
C ARG A 830 -3.98 -39.49 -15.86
N ALA A 831 -4.86 -39.34 -14.86
CA ALA A 831 -6.23 -39.84 -14.97
C ALA A 831 -7.12 -38.98 -15.90
N GLY A 832 -6.74 -37.71 -16.13
CA GLY A 832 -7.38 -36.81 -17.09
C GLY A 832 -7.40 -35.36 -16.62
N GLY A 833 -8.12 -34.51 -17.33
CA GLY A 833 -8.32 -33.11 -16.98
C GLY A 833 -9.27 -32.94 -15.80
N ILE A 834 -10.56 -32.99 -16.07
CA ILE A 834 -11.63 -32.77 -15.08
C ILE A 834 -12.48 -34.04 -14.96
N LYS A 835 -12.64 -34.56 -13.74
CA LYS A 835 -13.47 -35.74 -13.41
C LYS A 835 -14.75 -35.28 -12.73
N ILE A 836 -15.91 -35.51 -13.35
CA ILE A 836 -17.23 -35.20 -12.79
C ILE A 836 -17.81 -36.49 -12.25
N ILE A 837 -18.08 -36.57 -10.94
CA ILE A 837 -18.74 -37.71 -10.31
C ILE A 837 -20.25 -37.45 -10.22
N ASN A 838 -20.66 -36.22 -9.92
CA ASN A 838 -22.05 -35.83 -9.67
C ASN A 838 -22.46 -34.60 -10.47
N GLU A 839 -23.76 -34.39 -10.58
CA GLU A 839 -24.39 -33.32 -11.34
C GLU A 839 -25.57 -32.68 -10.58
N PRO A 840 -26.00 -31.46 -10.95
CA PRO A 840 -25.42 -30.58 -11.97
C PRO A 840 -24.12 -29.91 -11.51
N GLN A 841 -23.36 -29.35 -12.44
CA GLN A 841 -22.30 -28.36 -12.16
C GLN A 841 -22.65 -27.02 -12.78
N THR A 842 -22.31 -25.91 -12.14
CA THR A 842 -22.77 -24.57 -12.56
C THR A 842 -22.06 -24.10 -13.83
N ARG A 843 -20.74 -24.30 -13.89
CA ARG A 843 -19.91 -23.78 -14.99
C ARG A 843 -18.59 -24.54 -15.14
N ILE A 844 -18.34 -25.12 -16.30
CA ILE A 844 -17.05 -25.73 -16.65
C ILE A 844 -16.64 -25.27 -18.05
N CYS A 845 -15.78 -24.24 -18.13
CA CYS A 845 -15.40 -23.55 -19.38
C CYS A 845 -14.07 -22.80 -19.23
N GLY A 846 -13.48 -22.35 -20.33
CA GLY A 846 -12.31 -21.46 -20.37
C GLY A 846 -11.00 -22.07 -19.87
N ASN A 847 -10.97 -23.37 -19.57
CA ASN A 847 -9.78 -24.05 -19.08
C ASN A 847 -8.84 -24.41 -20.25
N ARG A 848 -7.53 -24.28 -20.02
CA ARG A 848 -6.48 -24.72 -20.94
C ARG A 848 -6.04 -26.13 -20.54
N LEU A 849 -6.38 -27.13 -21.36
CA LEU A 849 -6.00 -28.52 -21.11
C LEU A 849 -4.93 -28.98 -22.10
N GLU A 850 -3.74 -29.33 -21.60
CA GLU A 850 -2.59 -29.69 -22.42
C GLU A 850 -1.97 -31.01 -21.96
N ARG A 851 -1.71 -31.94 -22.89
CA ARG A 851 -0.91 -33.17 -22.66
C ARG A 851 -1.40 -34.12 -21.54
N ASN A 852 -2.58 -33.89 -20.94
CA ASN A 852 -3.20 -34.84 -20.00
C ASN A 852 -3.39 -36.21 -20.69
N ILE A 853 -3.15 -37.31 -19.96
CA ILE A 853 -3.11 -38.66 -20.56
C ILE A 853 -4.52 -39.24 -20.68
N GLY A 854 -5.37 -38.99 -19.68
CA GLY A 854 -6.79 -39.32 -19.70
C GLY A 854 -7.63 -38.33 -20.52
N LYS A 855 -8.95 -38.44 -20.39
CA LYS A 855 -9.93 -37.59 -21.09
C LYS A 855 -9.86 -36.12 -20.61
N VAL A 856 -10.33 -35.20 -21.45
CA VAL A 856 -10.37 -33.75 -21.17
C VAL A 856 -11.36 -33.44 -20.02
N VAL A 857 -12.62 -33.83 -20.17
CA VAL A 857 -13.60 -34.02 -19.09
C VAL A 857 -14.13 -35.45 -19.18
N PHE A 858 -14.50 -36.06 -18.06
CA PHE A 858 -15.07 -37.39 -18.01
C PHE A 858 -15.85 -37.68 -16.73
N GLY A 859 -16.77 -38.64 -16.83
CA GLY A 859 -17.64 -39.07 -15.75
C GLY A 859 -19.09 -38.69 -16.07
N ASP A 860 -19.91 -38.52 -15.05
CA ASP A 860 -21.37 -38.42 -15.22
C ASP A 860 -21.74 -37.05 -15.81
N GLY A 861 -22.59 -37.07 -16.85
CA GLY A 861 -22.97 -35.91 -17.69
C GLY A 861 -21.82 -35.14 -18.34
N SER A 862 -20.61 -35.69 -18.39
CA SER A 862 -19.43 -35.01 -18.93
C SER A 862 -19.58 -34.48 -20.36
N GLU A 863 -20.53 -35.02 -21.13
CA GLU A 863 -20.94 -34.56 -22.45
C GLU A 863 -21.70 -33.22 -22.49
N GLU A 864 -22.23 -32.74 -21.36
CA GLU A 864 -22.96 -31.46 -21.28
C GLU A 864 -22.02 -30.25 -21.12
N TYR A 865 -20.74 -30.47 -20.85
CA TYR A 865 -19.76 -29.42 -20.56
C TYR A 865 -18.68 -29.29 -21.64
N GLU A 866 -18.42 -28.06 -22.07
CA GLU A 866 -17.34 -27.71 -23.00
C GLU A 866 -16.17 -27.03 -22.24
N PRO A 867 -15.24 -27.79 -21.63
CA PRO A 867 -14.27 -27.27 -20.65
C PRO A 867 -13.31 -26.21 -21.21
N THR A 868 -13.09 -26.21 -22.52
CA THR A 868 -12.09 -25.41 -23.23
C THR A 868 -12.66 -24.21 -23.97
N VAL A 869 -13.98 -24.12 -24.20
CA VAL A 869 -14.55 -22.94 -24.87
C VAL A 869 -14.61 -21.77 -23.87
N PRO A 870 -14.49 -20.51 -24.31
CA PRO A 870 -14.60 -19.37 -23.40
C PRO A 870 -15.87 -19.41 -22.55
N CYS A 871 -15.73 -19.00 -21.29
CA CYS A 871 -16.85 -18.57 -20.47
C CYS A 871 -17.34 -17.18 -20.92
#